data_AF-A0AAX6ECQ1-F1
#
_entry.id   AF-A0AAX6ECQ1-F1
#
_cell.length_a   1.000
_cell.length_b   1.000
_cell.length_c   1.000
_cell.angle_alpha   90.00
_cell.angle_beta   90.00
_cell.angle_gamma   90.00
#
_symmetry.space_group_name_H-M   'P 1'
#
loop_
_entity.id
_entity.type
_entity.pdbx_description
1 polymer ?
#
loop_
_entity_poly.entity_id
_entity_poly.type
_entity_poly.pdbx_seq_one_letter_code
_entity_poly.pdbx_strand_id
1 'polypeptide(L)'
;MAVDALKQIGARLTKNWDFSVDPCSGTAGWVVPPSSNPYIASNLTCICTSTTCHVLSIWLKVQNLTGEFPAEFANLTQLRFLNLQRNHLNGTIPVAWASLPLINLSLLGNRISGNIPDQLGNMITLESLELDDNQLQGPIPATLGKLISLKRLHLSGNNFSGELPDLGNLKNMIDFRIDGNPISGKIPSFIGNWTQLQRLDMLGTSLEGPFPPIFATLSSITQLSVSDWKGGDGKFPPLQNMKGMEYLYLRNLSISGQLPDYIGSMNKLDTLDISFNNLSGTIPGTFVGLQSTSYIFLTNNMLQGSIPHWILSSKYNSDVSYNNFTGTPAPPDCQQGNVNLMSSYSSTDNSISPCLQRNFPCSKKPRNYKLFINCGGSKVTSNDNEYEDDSSPLGAARYAISESKTWASSSTGSFMDYHNEVNYIATNVSVLNTSNPELYTTARLTPVSLKYYGLCLQKGDYNVSLHFAEIMFTDDDTFSSLGRRLFDVSIQSQKVLHDFDIVKEANGTGKGIIKTFTASVDGTLEIDLYWAGKGTTAIPRRSVYGPLISAISVTPNFNPTTSDGKISLGAIVGIVVSVSVLILLLLLAILWIYLRRRNSKRSEEFKGLELQTGHFSLKQIKAATINFDPANKIGEGGFGPVYKGVLSDGSEIAVKQLSSKSNQGNREFVNEIGLISALEHPNLVKLYGCCIEETNYFLFMNI
;
A
#
# COMPACT_ATOMS: atom_id res chain seq x y z
N MET A 1 32.14 -29.90 -45.66
CA MET A 1 32.59 -28.71 -44.90
C MET A 1 31.43 -27.95 -44.25
N ALA A 2 30.56 -27.25 -44.98
CA ALA A 2 29.48 -26.49 -44.35
C ALA A 2 28.46 -27.36 -43.57
N VAL A 3 28.02 -28.48 -44.16
CA VAL A 3 27.09 -29.42 -43.49
C VAL A 3 27.73 -30.05 -42.24
N ASP A 4 29.02 -30.40 -42.30
CA ASP A 4 29.73 -30.98 -41.15
C ASP A 4 29.90 -29.97 -40.01
N ALA A 5 30.13 -28.69 -40.35
CA ALA A 5 30.14 -27.60 -39.38
C ALA A 5 28.76 -27.42 -38.74
N LEU A 6 27.69 -27.42 -39.54
CA LEU A 6 26.31 -27.33 -39.03
C LEU A 6 25.94 -28.52 -38.14
N LYS A 7 26.43 -29.74 -38.42
CA LYS A 7 26.26 -30.91 -37.54
C LYS A 7 26.91 -30.70 -36.17
N GLN A 8 28.14 -30.19 -36.15
CA GLN A 8 28.86 -29.90 -34.90
C GLN A 8 28.19 -28.76 -34.12
N ILE A 9 27.78 -27.69 -34.81
CA ILE A 9 27.02 -26.58 -34.23
C ILE A 9 25.71 -27.08 -33.62
N GLY A 10 24.94 -27.86 -34.38
CA GLY A 10 23.67 -28.42 -33.93
C GLY A 10 23.83 -29.29 -32.68
N ALA A 11 24.83 -30.17 -32.68
CA ALA A 11 25.15 -31.01 -31.53
C ALA A 11 25.51 -30.19 -30.28
N ARG A 12 26.36 -29.17 -30.39
CA ARG A 12 26.77 -28.31 -29.27
C ARG A 12 25.64 -27.44 -28.73
N LEU A 13 24.77 -26.95 -29.60
CA LEU A 13 23.63 -26.09 -29.21
C LEU A 13 22.39 -26.90 -28.80
N THR A 14 22.45 -28.24 -28.78
CA THR A 14 21.27 -29.11 -28.61
C THR A 14 20.16 -28.82 -29.63
N LYS A 15 20.54 -28.35 -30.83
CA LYS A 15 19.62 -27.96 -31.91
C LYS A 15 19.39 -29.13 -32.86
N ASN A 16 18.15 -29.60 -32.89
CA ASN A 16 17.71 -30.68 -33.77
C ASN A 16 17.36 -30.16 -35.18
N TRP A 17 18.38 -29.98 -36.02
CA TRP A 17 18.18 -29.74 -37.46
C TRP A 17 18.02 -31.06 -38.22
N ASP A 18 17.23 -31.04 -39.30
CA ASP A 18 17.08 -32.18 -40.20
C ASP A 18 18.17 -32.16 -41.28
N PHE A 19 19.23 -32.94 -41.05
CA PHE A 19 20.35 -33.06 -41.98
C PHE A 19 20.08 -34.00 -43.17
N SER A 20 18.88 -34.59 -43.29
CA SER A 20 18.46 -35.30 -44.51
C SER A 20 18.05 -34.34 -45.63
N VAL A 21 17.83 -33.07 -45.28
CA VAL A 21 17.39 -31.99 -46.15
C VAL A 21 18.55 -30.99 -46.34
N ASP A 22 18.70 -30.47 -47.57
CA ASP A 22 19.70 -29.44 -47.87
C ASP A 22 19.43 -28.17 -47.02
N PRO A 23 20.40 -27.70 -46.19
CA PRO A 23 20.23 -26.49 -45.40
C PRO A 23 19.90 -25.24 -46.22
N CYS A 24 20.28 -25.21 -47.50
CA CYS A 24 20.05 -24.08 -48.40
C CYS A 24 18.77 -24.21 -49.24
N SER A 25 17.97 -25.25 -49.05
CA SER A 25 16.73 -25.47 -49.82
C SER A 25 15.59 -24.51 -49.44
N GLY A 26 15.65 -23.89 -48.26
CA GLY A 26 14.56 -23.07 -47.71
C GLY A 26 13.33 -23.86 -47.24
N THR A 27 13.45 -25.19 -47.07
CA THR A 27 12.32 -26.05 -46.65
C THR A 27 12.22 -26.20 -45.13
N ALA A 28 11.10 -26.80 -44.68
CA ALA A 28 10.90 -27.18 -43.28
C ALA A 28 12.07 -28.03 -42.74
N GLY A 29 12.47 -27.80 -41.49
CA GLY A 29 13.62 -28.44 -40.83
C GLY A 29 14.80 -27.49 -40.58
N TRP A 30 14.97 -26.47 -41.43
CA TRP A 30 15.98 -25.41 -41.30
C TRP A 30 15.37 -24.03 -41.08
N VAL A 31 14.21 -23.83 -41.71
CA VAL A 31 13.38 -22.63 -41.58
C VAL A 31 12.08 -23.01 -40.91
N VAL A 32 11.80 -22.38 -39.77
CA VAL A 32 10.46 -22.38 -39.16
C VAL A 32 9.75 -21.13 -39.71
N PRO A 33 8.60 -21.27 -40.41
CA PRO A 33 7.82 -20.13 -40.87
C PRO A 33 7.57 -19.16 -39.71
N PRO A 34 7.46 -17.84 -39.95
CA PRO A 34 7.17 -16.88 -38.91
C PRO A 34 5.96 -17.36 -38.11
N SER A 35 6.17 -17.68 -36.83
CA SER A 35 5.06 -18.04 -35.95
C SER A 35 4.17 -16.80 -35.73
N SER A 36 2.99 -16.97 -35.16
CA SER A 36 2.19 -15.82 -34.69
C SER A 36 2.96 -14.93 -33.70
N ASN A 37 4.04 -15.44 -33.10
CA ASN A 37 4.98 -14.70 -32.29
C ASN A 37 6.22 -14.27 -33.12
N PRO A 38 6.37 -12.97 -33.46
CA PRO A 38 7.50 -12.46 -34.25
C PRO A 38 8.85 -12.51 -33.50
N TYR A 39 8.85 -12.85 -32.21
CA TYR A 39 10.05 -12.95 -31.40
C TYR A 39 10.77 -14.30 -31.55
N ILE A 40 10.06 -15.36 -31.96
CA ILE A 40 10.63 -16.69 -32.18
C ILE A 40 11.13 -16.78 -33.62
N ALA A 41 12.39 -17.20 -33.80
CA ALA A 41 12.95 -17.45 -35.12
C ALA A 41 13.89 -18.65 -35.10
N SER A 42 13.71 -19.55 -36.06
CA SER A 42 14.67 -20.59 -36.42
C SER A 42 14.84 -20.51 -37.93
N ASN A 43 15.82 -19.74 -38.39
CA ASN A 43 16.02 -19.49 -39.82
C ASN A 43 17.50 -19.60 -40.18
N LEU A 44 17.78 -20.37 -41.23
CA LEU A 44 19.08 -20.42 -41.87
C LEU A 44 18.90 -19.99 -43.32
N THR A 45 19.67 -19.00 -43.76
CA THR A 45 19.66 -18.57 -45.16
C THR A 45 21.03 -18.75 -45.78
N CYS A 46 21.04 -18.98 -47.09
CA CYS A 46 22.25 -19.15 -47.87
C CYS A 46 22.33 -18.13 -48.99
N ILE A 47 23.56 -17.84 -49.40
CA ILE A 47 23.86 -17.19 -50.67
C ILE A 47 24.42 -18.24 -51.62
N CYS A 48 23.77 -18.39 -52.77
CA CYS A 48 24.13 -19.38 -53.77
C CYS A 48 24.65 -18.71 -55.03
N THR A 49 25.74 -19.22 -55.56
CA THR A 49 26.09 -19.09 -56.97
C THR A 49 25.39 -20.20 -57.76
N SER A 50 25.59 -20.27 -59.08
CA SER A 50 24.96 -21.30 -59.93
C SER A 50 25.28 -22.75 -59.54
N THR A 51 26.32 -23.00 -58.73
CA THR A 51 26.75 -24.37 -58.35
C THR A 51 27.10 -24.54 -56.89
N THR A 52 27.27 -23.47 -56.12
CA THR A 52 27.74 -23.54 -54.73
C THR A 52 26.96 -22.59 -53.83
N CYS A 53 26.46 -23.10 -52.71
CA CYS A 53 25.77 -22.34 -51.69
C CYS A 53 26.64 -22.20 -50.43
N HIS A 54 26.59 -21.04 -49.80
CA HIS A 54 27.24 -20.76 -48.53
C HIS A 54 26.22 -20.21 -47.54
N VAL A 55 26.34 -20.61 -46.27
CA VAL A 55 25.48 -20.09 -45.21
C VAL A 55 25.76 -18.60 -45.00
N LEU A 56 24.72 -17.78 -45.09
CA LEU A 56 24.79 -16.32 -44.99
C LEU A 56 24.28 -15.83 -43.63
N SER A 57 23.19 -16.41 -43.12
CA SER A 57 22.61 -16.02 -41.83
C SER A 57 22.13 -17.23 -41.03
N ILE A 58 22.29 -17.17 -39.71
CA ILE A 58 21.68 -18.12 -38.76
C ILE A 58 20.98 -17.33 -37.66
N TRP A 59 19.67 -17.50 -37.56
CA TRP A 59 18.83 -16.92 -36.51
C TRP A 59 18.20 -18.04 -35.70
N LEU A 60 18.60 -18.15 -34.44
CA LEU A 60 18.06 -19.09 -33.47
C LEU A 60 17.63 -18.31 -32.22
N LYS A 61 16.45 -17.69 -32.28
CA LYS A 61 15.92 -16.79 -31.24
C LYS A 61 14.84 -17.47 -30.41
N VAL A 62 14.86 -17.28 -29.08
CA VAL A 62 13.77 -17.69 -28.17
C VAL A 62 13.48 -19.19 -28.29
N GLN A 63 14.52 -20.01 -28.20
CA GLN A 63 14.44 -21.47 -28.36
C GLN A 63 14.93 -22.26 -27.15
N ASN A 64 15.34 -21.58 -26.06
CA ASN A 64 15.91 -22.23 -24.87
C ASN A 64 17.08 -23.17 -25.20
N LEU A 65 17.85 -22.88 -26.25
CA LEU A 65 19.01 -23.68 -26.61
C LEU A 65 20.02 -23.67 -25.45
N THR A 66 20.64 -24.81 -25.21
CA THR A 66 21.63 -25.02 -24.13
C THR A 66 22.99 -25.38 -24.72
N GLY A 67 24.01 -25.43 -23.87
CA GLY A 67 25.40 -25.71 -24.26
C GLY A 67 26.24 -24.45 -24.49
N GLU A 68 27.50 -24.68 -24.87
CA GLU A 68 28.49 -23.63 -25.10
C GLU A 68 28.42 -23.09 -26.54
N PHE A 69 28.89 -21.86 -26.73
CA PHE A 69 29.04 -21.27 -28.07
C PHE A 69 30.03 -22.07 -28.94
N PRO A 70 29.60 -22.64 -30.07
CA PRO A 70 30.44 -23.42 -30.98
C PRO A 70 31.54 -22.58 -31.65
N ALA A 71 32.80 -22.96 -31.51
CA ALA A 71 33.89 -22.36 -32.30
C ALA A 71 33.72 -22.66 -33.80
N GLU A 72 33.02 -23.74 -34.13
CA GLU A 72 32.79 -24.26 -35.47
C GLU A 72 31.95 -23.32 -36.37
N PHE A 73 31.29 -22.31 -35.80
CA PHE A 73 30.73 -21.22 -36.61
C PHE A 73 31.81 -20.55 -37.49
N ALA A 74 33.07 -20.53 -37.06
CA ALA A 74 34.21 -20.02 -37.84
C ALA A 74 34.43 -20.76 -39.18
N ASN A 75 33.93 -22.00 -39.31
CA ASN A 75 34.01 -22.77 -40.55
C ASN A 75 32.98 -22.30 -41.60
N LEU A 76 32.02 -21.45 -41.22
CA LEU A 76 31.04 -20.84 -42.12
C LEU A 76 31.56 -19.49 -42.63
N THR A 77 32.57 -19.52 -43.50
CA THR A 77 33.39 -18.34 -43.86
C THR A 77 32.64 -17.19 -44.55
N GLN A 78 31.40 -17.41 -45.01
CA GLN A 78 30.53 -16.39 -45.61
C GLN A 78 29.42 -15.91 -44.68
N LEU A 79 29.41 -16.36 -43.42
CA LEU A 79 28.40 -15.97 -42.44
C LEU A 79 28.49 -14.46 -42.16
N ARG A 80 27.36 -13.76 -42.33
CA ARG A 80 27.22 -12.31 -42.13
C ARG A 80 26.33 -11.95 -40.95
N PHE A 81 25.35 -12.78 -40.63
CA PHE A 81 24.38 -12.49 -39.57
C PHE A 81 24.26 -13.69 -38.63
N LEU A 82 24.61 -13.49 -37.36
CA LEU A 82 24.46 -14.50 -36.32
C LEU A 82 23.60 -13.94 -35.18
N ASN A 83 22.42 -14.53 -34.99
CA ASN A 83 21.47 -14.11 -33.96
C ASN A 83 21.08 -15.30 -33.09
N LEU A 84 21.55 -15.31 -31.85
CA LEU A 84 21.32 -16.36 -30.86
C LEU A 84 20.62 -15.81 -29.60
N GLN A 85 19.88 -14.71 -29.74
CA GLN A 85 19.29 -14.02 -28.60
C GLN A 85 18.24 -14.87 -27.86
N ARG A 86 18.12 -14.65 -26.54
CA ARG A 86 17.12 -15.26 -25.66
C ARG A 86 17.16 -16.78 -25.73
N ASN A 87 18.32 -17.35 -25.41
CA ASN A 87 18.50 -18.78 -25.18
C ASN A 87 19.11 -18.99 -23.80
N HIS A 88 19.49 -20.23 -23.51
CA HIS A 88 20.09 -20.62 -22.24
C HIS A 88 21.56 -21.05 -22.45
N LEU A 89 22.23 -20.46 -23.46
CA LEU A 89 23.61 -20.76 -23.84
C LEU A 89 24.60 -20.22 -22.82
N ASN A 90 25.72 -20.92 -22.63
CA ASN A 90 26.75 -20.57 -21.64
C ASN A 90 28.16 -20.55 -22.26
N GLY A 91 29.18 -20.35 -21.42
CA GLY A 91 30.58 -20.26 -21.83
C GLY A 91 30.98 -18.87 -22.32
N THR A 92 32.14 -18.79 -22.97
CA THR A 92 32.74 -17.54 -23.45
C THR A 92 32.51 -17.32 -24.94
N ILE A 93 32.64 -16.09 -25.43
CA ILE A 93 32.64 -15.81 -26.88
C ILE A 93 33.89 -16.46 -27.53
N PRO A 94 33.75 -17.37 -28.51
CA PRO A 94 34.89 -18.04 -29.12
C PRO A 94 35.78 -17.08 -29.91
N VAL A 95 37.08 -17.07 -29.61
CA VAL A 95 38.09 -16.25 -30.34
C VAL A 95 38.09 -16.54 -31.84
N ALA A 96 37.79 -17.79 -32.23
CA ALA A 96 37.72 -18.20 -33.63
C ALA A 96 36.69 -17.39 -34.44
N TRP A 97 35.66 -16.82 -33.82
CA TRP A 97 34.67 -16.01 -34.53
C TRP A 97 35.25 -14.70 -35.08
N ALA A 98 36.41 -14.26 -34.57
CA ALA A 98 37.10 -13.07 -35.07
C ALA A 98 37.50 -13.17 -36.56
N SER A 99 37.55 -14.37 -37.14
CA SER A 99 37.82 -14.57 -38.57
C SER A 99 36.57 -14.45 -39.45
N LEU A 100 35.37 -14.38 -38.85
CA LEU A 100 34.12 -14.30 -39.59
C LEU A 100 33.84 -12.88 -40.06
N PRO A 101 33.31 -12.70 -41.27
CA PRO A 101 33.05 -11.38 -41.81
C PRO A 101 31.64 -10.89 -41.42
N LEU A 102 31.28 -11.04 -40.14
CA LEU A 102 29.96 -10.71 -39.60
C LEU A 102 29.68 -9.21 -39.73
N ILE A 103 28.42 -8.90 -40.01
CA ILE A 103 27.81 -7.56 -40.03
C ILE A 103 26.97 -7.37 -38.76
N ASN A 104 26.28 -8.42 -38.31
CA ASN A 104 25.49 -8.40 -37.07
C ASN A 104 25.82 -9.64 -36.23
N LEU A 105 26.13 -9.40 -34.97
CA LEU A 105 26.26 -10.41 -33.93
C LEU A 105 25.34 -10.04 -32.76
N SER A 106 24.29 -10.82 -32.54
CA SER A 106 23.33 -10.61 -31.46
C SER A 106 23.24 -11.83 -30.56
N LEU A 107 23.65 -11.66 -29.30
CA LEU A 107 23.72 -12.70 -28.27
C LEU A 107 22.95 -12.31 -26.99
N LEU A 108 22.09 -11.30 -27.08
CA LEU A 108 21.29 -10.77 -25.97
C LEU A 108 20.60 -11.89 -25.17
N GLY A 109 20.62 -11.81 -23.84
CA GLY A 109 19.83 -12.70 -22.99
C GLY A 109 20.29 -14.16 -23.04
N ASN A 110 21.53 -14.40 -22.62
CA ASN A 110 22.13 -15.72 -22.45
C ASN A 110 22.96 -15.73 -21.15
N ARG A 111 23.77 -16.77 -20.92
CA ARG A 111 24.71 -16.89 -19.79
C ARG A 111 26.16 -16.75 -20.26
N ILE A 112 26.44 -15.83 -21.19
CA ILE A 112 27.81 -15.59 -21.63
C ILE A 112 28.62 -15.06 -20.45
N SER A 113 29.74 -15.70 -20.15
CA SER A 113 30.66 -15.31 -19.09
C SER A 113 32.04 -14.93 -19.64
N GLY A 114 32.93 -14.49 -18.75
CA GLY A 114 34.28 -14.04 -19.11
C GLY A 114 34.30 -12.65 -19.75
N ASN A 115 35.37 -12.34 -20.47
CA ASN A 115 35.59 -11.03 -21.09
C ASN A 115 35.22 -11.06 -22.58
N ILE A 116 34.97 -9.89 -23.16
CA ILE A 116 34.98 -9.72 -24.62
C ILE A 116 36.41 -9.98 -25.12
N PRO A 117 36.66 -10.94 -26.02
CA PRO A 117 38.00 -11.18 -26.54
C PRO A 117 38.53 -10.02 -27.38
N ASP A 118 39.79 -9.62 -27.18
CA ASP A 118 40.44 -8.55 -27.94
C ASP A 118 40.38 -8.75 -29.45
N GLN A 119 40.42 -10.02 -29.89
CA GLN A 119 40.41 -10.42 -31.29
C GLN A 119 39.10 -10.04 -32.01
N LEU A 120 37.99 -9.83 -31.29
CA LEU A 120 36.76 -9.31 -31.90
C LEU A 120 36.97 -7.95 -32.56
N GLY A 121 37.97 -7.18 -32.12
CA GLY A 121 38.39 -5.94 -32.79
C GLY A 121 38.91 -6.12 -34.23
N ASN A 122 39.13 -7.36 -34.70
CA ASN A 122 39.51 -7.66 -36.08
C ASN A 122 38.31 -7.77 -37.04
N MET A 123 37.07 -7.81 -36.52
CA MET A 123 35.85 -7.99 -37.31
C MET A 123 35.37 -6.68 -37.95
N ILE A 124 36.20 -6.05 -38.78
CA ILE A 124 35.99 -4.69 -39.32
C ILE A 124 34.68 -4.48 -40.12
N THR A 125 34.01 -5.56 -40.51
CA THR A 125 32.70 -5.55 -41.19
C THR A 125 31.52 -5.38 -40.23
N LEU A 126 31.75 -5.51 -38.92
CA LEU A 126 30.69 -5.53 -37.91
C LEU A 126 30.04 -4.14 -37.80
N GLU A 127 28.72 -4.10 -38.00
CA GLU A 127 27.90 -2.91 -37.84
C GLU A 127 27.09 -2.93 -36.55
N SER A 128 26.83 -4.11 -35.98
CA SER A 128 26.00 -4.27 -34.79
C SER A 128 26.54 -5.39 -33.89
N LEU A 129 26.87 -5.03 -32.65
CA LEU A 129 27.28 -5.95 -31.60
C LEU A 129 26.31 -5.80 -30.41
N GLU A 130 25.50 -6.83 -30.17
CA GLU A 130 24.49 -6.83 -29.10
C GLU A 130 24.79 -7.96 -28.12
N LEU A 131 25.19 -7.59 -26.90
CA LEU A 131 25.62 -8.51 -25.83
C LEU A 131 24.83 -8.29 -24.53
N ASP A 132 23.69 -7.60 -24.59
CA ASP A 132 22.92 -7.23 -23.40
C ASP A 132 22.46 -8.44 -22.58
N ASP A 133 22.21 -8.21 -21.30
CA ASP A 133 21.59 -9.19 -20.40
C ASP A 133 22.34 -10.52 -20.38
N ASN A 134 23.65 -10.45 -20.13
CA ASN A 134 24.57 -11.59 -20.00
C ASN A 134 25.39 -11.49 -18.68
N GLN A 135 26.42 -12.33 -18.55
CA GLN A 135 27.32 -12.38 -17.38
C GLN A 135 28.76 -11.96 -17.76
N LEU A 136 28.91 -11.14 -18.82
CA LEU A 136 30.22 -10.65 -19.24
C LEU A 136 30.82 -9.72 -18.19
N GLN A 137 32.13 -9.74 -18.05
CA GLN A 137 32.86 -9.00 -17.01
C GLN A 137 34.19 -8.43 -17.50
N GLY A 138 34.84 -7.66 -16.63
CA GLY A 138 36.12 -7.02 -16.92
C GLY A 138 35.96 -5.74 -17.76
N PRO A 139 37.09 -5.16 -18.23
CA PRO A 139 37.05 -3.94 -19.02
C PRO A 139 36.54 -4.19 -20.44
N ILE A 140 35.89 -3.17 -21.01
CA ILE A 140 35.59 -3.15 -22.44
C ILE A 140 36.92 -3.05 -23.21
N PRO A 141 37.22 -3.96 -24.17
CA PRO A 141 38.47 -3.92 -24.91
C PRO A 141 38.61 -2.67 -25.78
N ALA A 142 39.74 -1.97 -25.66
CA ALA A 142 40.06 -0.83 -26.53
C ALA A 142 40.19 -1.24 -28.02
N THR A 143 40.42 -2.52 -28.31
CA THR A 143 40.45 -3.04 -29.68
C THR A 143 39.11 -2.91 -30.39
N LEU A 144 37.99 -2.80 -29.67
CA LEU A 144 36.68 -2.50 -30.29
C LEU A 144 36.69 -1.15 -31.00
N GLY A 145 37.55 -0.20 -30.63
CA GLY A 145 37.74 1.06 -31.33
C GLY A 145 38.23 0.93 -32.78
N LYS A 146 38.66 -0.27 -33.21
CA LYS A 146 39.04 -0.58 -34.61
C LYS A 146 37.85 -0.87 -35.52
N LEU A 147 36.66 -1.10 -34.96
CA LEU A 147 35.46 -1.50 -35.70
C LEU A 147 34.77 -0.30 -36.36
N ILE A 148 35.45 0.35 -37.31
CA ILE A 148 35.00 1.63 -37.90
C ILE A 148 33.61 1.59 -38.58
N SER A 149 33.09 0.40 -38.90
CA SER A 149 31.76 0.19 -39.46
C SER A 149 30.65 0.13 -38.40
N LEU A 150 31.01 0.06 -37.11
CA LEU A 150 30.09 -0.18 -36.01
C LEU A 150 29.11 1.00 -35.84
N LYS A 151 27.83 0.65 -35.82
CA LYS A 151 26.69 1.56 -35.64
C LYS A 151 25.96 1.32 -34.33
N ARG A 152 25.96 0.07 -33.84
CA ARG A 152 25.32 -0.30 -32.57
C ARG A 152 26.27 -1.10 -31.70
N LEU A 153 26.39 -0.68 -30.46
CA LEU A 153 27.13 -1.40 -29.42
C LEU A 153 26.27 -1.42 -28.16
N HIS A 154 25.66 -2.57 -27.90
CA HIS A 154 24.77 -2.78 -26.78
C HIS A 154 25.41 -3.76 -25.79
N LEU A 155 25.63 -3.28 -24.57
CA LEU A 155 26.36 -3.96 -23.51
C LEU A 155 25.59 -3.94 -22.18
N SER A 156 24.34 -3.46 -22.17
CA SER A 156 23.56 -3.23 -20.95
C SER A 156 23.32 -4.52 -20.18
N GLY A 157 23.16 -4.44 -18.85
CA GLY A 157 22.87 -5.61 -18.03
C GLY A 157 23.98 -6.66 -18.06
N ASN A 158 25.24 -6.25 -17.86
CA ASN A 158 26.39 -7.14 -17.68
C ASN A 158 27.14 -6.74 -16.40
N ASN A 159 28.38 -7.20 -16.24
CA ASN A 159 29.27 -6.87 -15.13
C ASN A 159 30.56 -6.19 -15.62
N PHE A 160 30.47 -5.37 -16.68
CA PHE A 160 31.62 -4.61 -17.20
C PHE A 160 32.10 -3.59 -16.18
N SER A 161 33.42 -3.51 -15.99
CA SER A 161 34.06 -2.63 -14.99
C SER A 161 35.21 -1.83 -15.58
N GLY A 162 35.73 -0.87 -14.82
CA GLY A 162 36.77 0.05 -15.29
C GLY A 162 36.20 1.18 -16.15
N GLU A 163 37.09 1.95 -16.77
CA GLU A 163 36.72 3.12 -17.57
C GLU A 163 36.33 2.76 -19.01
N LEU A 164 35.59 3.65 -19.67
CA LEU A 164 35.33 3.55 -21.10
C LEU A 164 36.64 3.70 -21.89
N PRO A 165 37.04 2.71 -22.72
CA PRO A 165 38.25 2.79 -23.51
C PRO A 165 38.10 3.80 -24.65
N ASP A 166 39.19 4.12 -25.35
CA ASP A 166 39.12 4.98 -26.55
C ASP A 166 38.35 4.29 -27.69
N LEU A 167 37.11 4.74 -27.88
CA LEU A 167 36.21 4.33 -28.96
C LEU A 167 35.97 5.49 -29.95
N GLY A 168 36.83 6.52 -29.94
CA GLY A 168 36.65 7.75 -30.71
C GLY A 168 36.66 7.58 -32.24
N ASN A 169 37.17 6.45 -32.73
CA ASN A 169 37.19 6.11 -34.16
C ASN A 169 35.86 5.55 -34.69
N LEU A 170 34.91 5.21 -33.81
CA LEU A 170 33.60 4.67 -34.18
C LEU A 170 32.63 5.75 -34.68
N LYS A 171 33.01 6.47 -35.74
CA LYS A 171 32.27 7.65 -36.26
C LYS A 171 30.89 7.34 -36.83
N ASN A 172 30.59 6.06 -37.05
CA ASN A 172 29.29 5.57 -37.52
C ASN A 172 28.35 5.20 -36.37
N MET A 173 28.73 5.42 -35.11
CA MET A 173 27.91 5.08 -33.96
C MET A 173 26.57 5.82 -33.98
N ILE A 174 25.49 5.06 -33.84
CA ILE A 174 24.09 5.52 -33.79
C ILE A 174 23.49 5.21 -32.41
N ASP A 175 23.84 4.06 -31.83
CA ASP A 175 23.18 3.54 -30.63
C ASP A 175 24.19 2.86 -29.71
N PHE A 176 24.44 3.48 -28.56
CA PHE A 176 25.39 3.01 -27.55
C PHE A 176 24.71 2.86 -26.19
N ARG A 177 24.74 1.64 -25.63
CA ARG A 177 24.03 1.31 -24.39
C ARG A 177 24.92 0.50 -23.46
N ILE A 178 25.03 0.98 -22.23
CA ILE A 178 25.88 0.38 -21.19
C ILE A 178 25.18 0.32 -19.82
N ASP A 179 23.86 0.42 -19.78
CA ASP A 179 23.08 0.47 -18.55
C ASP A 179 23.40 -0.70 -17.61
N GLY A 180 23.30 -0.47 -16.31
CA GLY A 180 23.39 -1.51 -15.30
C GLY A 180 24.74 -2.22 -15.23
N ASN A 181 25.81 -1.59 -15.73
CA ASN A 181 27.19 -2.07 -15.58
C ASN A 181 27.98 -1.21 -14.59
N PRO A 182 28.86 -1.78 -13.74
CA PRO A 182 29.74 -1.03 -12.85
C PRO A 182 30.92 -0.31 -13.56
N ILE A 183 30.66 0.29 -14.72
CA ILE A 183 31.63 1.11 -15.48
C ILE A 183 31.87 2.41 -14.72
N SER A 184 33.13 2.74 -14.46
CA SER A 184 33.57 3.88 -13.67
C SER A 184 34.28 4.95 -14.50
N GLY A 185 34.78 6.00 -13.85
CA GLY A 185 35.49 7.10 -14.51
C GLY A 185 34.54 8.13 -15.14
N LYS A 186 35.08 9.01 -15.98
CA LYS A 186 34.33 10.11 -16.59
C LYS A 186 33.78 9.73 -17.96
N ILE A 187 32.74 10.42 -18.42
CA ILE A 187 32.36 10.35 -19.83
C ILE A 187 33.51 10.93 -20.68
N PRO A 188 34.12 10.15 -21.58
CA PRO A 188 35.24 10.64 -22.38
C PRO A 188 34.83 11.69 -23.41
N SER A 189 35.72 12.63 -23.72
CA SER A 189 35.46 13.69 -24.70
C SER A 189 35.30 13.17 -26.14
N PHE A 190 35.80 11.97 -26.44
CA PHE A 190 35.65 11.37 -27.77
C PHE A 190 34.19 11.12 -28.16
N ILE A 191 33.25 11.13 -27.20
CA ILE A 191 31.82 10.97 -27.48
C ILE A 191 31.31 12.04 -28.47
N GLY A 192 31.96 13.21 -28.50
CA GLY A 192 31.72 14.25 -29.50
C GLY A 192 32.03 13.85 -30.94
N ASN A 193 32.85 12.82 -31.16
CA ASN A 193 33.16 12.31 -32.50
C ASN A 193 32.00 11.51 -33.10
N TRP A 194 31.06 11.05 -32.28
CA TRP A 194 29.89 10.28 -32.71
C TRP A 194 28.76 11.20 -33.14
N THR A 195 28.97 11.98 -34.20
CA THR A 195 28.01 13.01 -34.64
C THR A 195 26.69 12.43 -35.15
N GLN A 196 26.65 11.12 -35.43
CA GLN A 196 25.45 10.36 -35.84
C GLN A 196 24.71 9.72 -34.66
N LEU A 197 25.20 9.88 -33.42
CA LEU A 197 24.63 9.24 -32.23
C LEU A 197 23.18 9.73 -32.01
N GLN A 198 22.26 8.77 -31.98
CA GLN A 198 20.84 9.00 -31.74
C GLN A 198 20.44 8.56 -30.33
N ARG A 199 21.00 7.45 -29.83
CA ARG A 199 20.66 6.89 -28.52
C ARG A 199 21.90 6.65 -27.67
N LEU A 200 21.88 7.17 -26.45
CA LEU A 200 22.92 7.01 -25.44
C LEU A 200 22.30 6.65 -24.09
N ASP A 201 22.50 5.41 -23.64
CA ASP A 201 21.96 4.91 -22.38
C ASP A 201 23.09 4.47 -21.42
N MET A 202 23.09 5.06 -20.22
CA MET A 202 24.11 4.91 -19.18
C MET A 202 23.51 4.90 -17.76
N LEU A 203 22.28 4.42 -17.61
CA LEU A 203 21.59 4.30 -16.32
C LEU A 203 22.30 3.30 -15.42
N GLY A 204 22.34 3.57 -14.11
CA GLY A 204 22.85 2.61 -13.12
C GLY A 204 24.32 2.24 -13.30
N THR A 205 25.09 3.10 -13.96
CA THR A 205 26.55 2.97 -14.07
C THR A 205 27.26 3.52 -12.84
N SER A 206 28.58 3.39 -12.78
CA SER A 206 29.43 3.99 -11.73
C SER A 206 30.24 5.18 -12.26
N LEU A 207 29.78 5.80 -13.35
CA LEU A 207 30.41 6.98 -13.92
C LEU A 207 30.43 8.13 -12.88
N GLU A 208 31.42 9.02 -13.01
CA GLU A 208 31.64 10.19 -12.14
C GLU A 208 32.06 11.45 -12.92
N GLY A 209 32.00 12.62 -12.29
CA GLY A 209 32.37 13.89 -12.89
C GLY A 209 31.26 14.59 -13.70
N PRO A 210 31.56 15.76 -14.30
CA PRO A 210 30.57 16.53 -15.06
C PRO A 210 30.36 15.97 -16.47
N PHE A 211 29.20 16.28 -17.06
CA PHE A 211 29.01 16.12 -18.50
C PHE A 211 30.05 16.94 -19.27
N PRO A 212 30.79 16.36 -20.24
CA PRO A 212 31.80 17.10 -20.97
C PRO A 212 31.14 18.16 -21.88
N PRO A 213 31.72 19.38 -22.02
CA PRO A 213 31.14 20.45 -22.83
C PRO A 213 30.85 20.07 -24.30
N ILE A 214 31.55 19.05 -24.81
CA ILE A 214 31.37 18.51 -26.15
C ILE A 214 29.94 17.97 -26.41
N PHE A 215 29.14 17.68 -25.37
CA PHE A 215 27.72 17.33 -25.55
C PHE A 215 26.93 18.40 -26.31
N ALA A 216 27.37 19.67 -26.23
CA ALA A 216 26.76 20.76 -26.98
C ALA A 216 26.83 20.56 -28.51
N THR A 217 27.75 19.73 -29.02
CA THR A 217 27.90 19.48 -30.47
C THR A 217 27.07 18.30 -30.96
N LEU A 218 26.48 17.50 -30.06
CA LEU A 218 25.72 16.31 -30.41
C LEU A 218 24.26 16.69 -30.71
N SER A 219 23.96 17.07 -31.95
CA SER A 219 22.61 17.50 -32.36
C SER A 219 21.65 16.37 -32.73
N SER A 220 22.18 15.17 -33.00
CA SER A 220 21.43 14.03 -33.55
C SER A 220 20.74 13.17 -32.49
N ILE A 221 21.02 13.40 -31.20
CA ILE A 221 20.50 12.60 -30.10
C ILE A 221 18.98 12.80 -29.98
N THR A 222 18.27 11.67 -29.96
CA THR A 222 16.84 11.57 -29.70
C THR A 222 16.54 10.92 -28.35
N GLN A 223 17.48 10.11 -27.82
CA GLN A 223 17.36 9.49 -26.50
C GLN A 223 18.66 9.62 -25.69
N LEU A 224 18.54 10.17 -24.49
CA LEU A 224 19.63 10.26 -23.51
C LEU A 224 19.13 9.79 -22.15
N SER A 225 19.77 8.74 -21.61
CA SER A 225 19.39 8.16 -20.32
C SER A 225 20.59 8.06 -19.38
N VAL A 226 20.56 8.80 -18.27
CA VAL A 226 21.63 8.80 -17.26
C VAL A 226 21.03 8.83 -15.86
N SER A 227 21.52 7.96 -14.97
CA SER A 227 21.09 7.96 -13.56
C SER A 227 22.18 7.55 -12.58
N ASP A 228 22.00 7.97 -11.32
CA ASP A 228 22.81 7.55 -10.17
C ASP A 228 24.30 7.91 -10.29
N TRP A 229 24.56 9.02 -10.96
CA TRP A 229 25.88 9.57 -11.22
C TRP A 229 26.38 10.37 -10.01
N LYS A 230 27.55 10.01 -9.47
CA LYS A 230 28.21 10.75 -8.39
C LYS A 230 29.18 11.83 -8.90
N GLY A 231 29.24 12.98 -8.23
CA GLY A 231 30.36 13.93 -8.39
C GLY A 231 30.34 14.83 -9.63
N GLY A 232 29.17 15.10 -10.22
CA GLY A 232 29.02 16.17 -11.22
C GLY A 232 29.26 17.56 -10.65
N ASP A 233 29.47 18.58 -11.50
CA ASP A 233 29.58 19.99 -11.09
C ASP A 233 28.21 20.61 -10.73
N GLY A 234 27.18 19.78 -10.61
CA GLY A 234 25.81 20.16 -10.29
C GLY A 234 25.11 20.98 -11.38
N LYS A 235 25.69 21.13 -12.57
CA LYS A 235 25.08 21.90 -13.65
C LYS A 235 24.21 21.03 -14.55
N PHE A 236 23.19 21.66 -15.11
CA PHE A 236 22.40 21.05 -16.17
C PHE A 236 23.29 20.83 -17.42
N PRO A 237 23.25 19.65 -18.05
CA PRO A 237 24.09 19.36 -19.23
C PRO A 237 23.74 20.26 -20.43
N PRO A 238 24.72 20.58 -21.31
CA PRO A 238 24.49 21.48 -22.45
C PRO A 238 23.75 20.79 -23.60
N LEU A 239 22.43 20.68 -23.48
CA LEU A 239 21.57 19.94 -24.43
C LEU A 239 20.82 20.84 -25.43
N GLN A 240 21.10 22.15 -25.47
CA GLN A 240 20.31 23.14 -26.22
C GLN A 240 20.15 22.87 -27.72
N ASN A 241 21.10 22.13 -28.32
CA ASN A 241 21.14 21.81 -29.75
C ASN A 241 20.44 20.49 -30.11
N MET A 242 20.01 19.69 -29.13
CA MET A 242 19.30 18.42 -29.35
C MET A 242 17.80 18.65 -29.62
N LYS A 243 17.48 19.32 -30.71
CA LYS A 243 16.09 19.65 -31.07
C LYS A 243 15.26 18.41 -31.46
N GLY A 244 15.93 17.30 -31.75
CA GLY A 244 15.31 16.00 -32.03
C GLY A 244 14.98 15.16 -30.80
N MET A 245 15.21 15.65 -29.58
CA MET A 245 15.03 14.87 -28.35
C MET A 245 13.59 14.37 -28.19
N GLU A 246 13.44 13.06 -27.99
CA GLU A 246 12.19 12.33 -27.74
C GLU A 246 12.14 11.81 -26.31
N TYR A 247 13.27 11.33 -25.78
CA TYR A 247 13.36 10.72 -24.46
C TYR A 247 14.57 11.25 -23.68
N LEU A 248 14.31 12.00 -22.61
CA LEU A 248 15.35 12.56 -21.76
C LEU A 248 15.19 12.07 -20.33
N TYR A 249 16.12 11.24 -19.85
CA TYR A 249 16.19 10.77 -18.47
C TYR A 249 17.49 11.25 -17.81
N LEU A 250 17.38 12.14 -16.84
CA LEU A 250 18.47 12.72 -16.07
C LEU A 250 18.15 12.59 -14.57
N ARG A 251 18.23 11.36 -14.04
CA ARG A 251 17.69 11.03 -12.70
C ARG A 251 18.81 10.93 -11.67
N ASN A 252 18.62 11.48 -10.47
CA ASN A 252 19.59 11.28 -9.38
C ASN A 252 21.05 11.65 -9.76
N LEU A 253 21.22 12.82 -10.37
CA LEU A 253 22.52 13.32 -10.88
C LEU A 253 23.06 14.48 -10.03
N SER A 254 22.38 14.81 -8.92
CA SER A 254 22.67 16.00 -8.10
C SER A 254 22.65 17.33 -8.89
N ILE A 255 21.89 17.40 -9.99
CA ILE A 255 21.77 18.64 -10.79
C ILE A 255 21.07 19.70 -9.95
N SER A 256 21.60 20.91 -9.97
CA SER A 256 21.15 22.06 -9.19
C SER A 256 20.93 23.29 -10.07
N GLY A 257 20.51 24.41 -9.47
CA GLY A 257 20.15 25.61 -10.20
C GLY A 257 18.71 25.55 -10.74
N GLN A 258 18.42 26.28 -11.81
CA GLN A 258 17.08 26.39 -12.39
C GLN A 258 16.91 25.45 -13.58
N LEU A 259 15.65 25.07 -13.86
CA LEU A 259 15.27 24.40 -15.10
C LEU A 259 15.58 25.30 -16.31
N PRO A 260 16.33 24.83 -17.34
CA PRO A 260 16.65 25.64 -18.51
C PRO A 260 15.45 25.88 -19.43
N ASP A 261 15.22 27.14 -19.82
CA ASP A 261 14.10 27.55 -20.68
C ASP A 261 14.05 26.82 -22.03
N TYR A 262 15.20 26.46 -22.59
CA TYR A 262 15.28 25.83 -23.91
C TYR A 262 14.60 24.46 -23.98
N ILE A 263 14.41 23.78 -22.84
CA ILE A 263 13.72 22.47 -22.81
C ILE A 263 12.29 22.64 -23.32
N GLY A 264 11.63 23.77 -23.03
CA GLY A 264 10.30 24.10 -23.56
C GLY A 264 10.23 24.17 -25.10
N SER A 265 11.37 24.26 -25.79
CA SER A 265 11.45 24.23 -27.26
C SER A 265 11.64 22.82 -27.86
N MET A 266 11.82 21.79 -27.03
CA MET A 266 12.01 20.39 -27.47
C MET A 266 10.65 19.73 -27.72
N ASN A 267 9.95 20.20 -28.76
CA ASN A 267 8.57 19.81 -29.08
C ASN A 267 8.35 18.34 -29.47
N LYS A 268 9.43 17.55 -29.65
CA LYS A 268 9.36 16.11 -29.90
C LYS A 268 9.43 15.26 -28.63
N LEU A 269 9.64 15.87 -27.46
CA LEU A 269 9.71 15.14 -26.19
C LEU A 269 8.42 14.37 -25.94
N ASP A 270 8.55 13.06 -25.87
CA ASP A 270 7.53 12.15 -25.36
C ASP A 270 7.72 11.90 -23.86
N THR A 271 8.97 11.81 -23.39
CA THR A 271 9.30 11.65 -21.97
C THR A 271 10.38 12.62 -21.52
N LEU A 272 10.07 13.39 -20.48
CA LEU A 272 11.01 14.21 -19.73
C LEU A 272 11.08 13.72 -18.29
N ASP A 273 12.19 13.13 -17.88
CA ASP A 273 12.44 12.71 -16.51
C ASP A 273 13.70 13.39 -15.96
N ILE A 274 13.51 14.35 -15.06
CA ILE A 274 14.59 15.04 -14.34
C ILE A 274 14.40 14.86 -12.82
N SER A 275 13.83 13.72 -12.43
CA SER A 275 13.50 13.41 -11.05
C SER A 275 14.74 13.21 -10.16
N PHE A 276 14.56 13.34 -8.85
CA PHE A 276 15.59 13.07 -7.84
C PHE A 276 16.83 13.96 -7.96
N ASN A 277 16.66 15.24 -8.29
CA ASN A 277 17.76 16.20 -8.37
C ASN A 277 17.60 17.31 -7.32
N ASN A 278 18.47 18.31 -7.41
CA ASN A 278 18.53 19.47 -6.52
C ASN A 278 18.07 20.74 -7.25
N LEU A 279 17.17 20.62 -8.24
CA LEU A 279 16.68 21.76 -9.02
C LEU A 279 15.80 22.67 -8.17
N SER A 280 15.89 23.97 -8.42
CA SER A 280 15.24 25.04 -7.68
C SER A 280 14.61 26.07 -8.63
N GLY A 281 13.96 27.10 -8.08
CA GLY A 281 13.24 28.08 -8.87
C GLY A 281 11.90 27.54 -9.40
N THR A 282 11.32 28.23 -10.38
CA THR A 282 10.00 27.91 -10.92
C THR A 282 10.07 26.98 -12.12
N ILE A 283 8.97 26.28 -12.43
CA ILE A 283 8.80 25.66 -13.74
C ILE A 283 8.71 26.78 -14.80
N PRO A 284 9.61 26.83 -15.81
CA PRO A 284 9.63 27.93 -16.77
C PRO A 284 8.34 28.07 -17.58
N GLY A 285 7.96 29.31 -17.90
CA GLY A 285 6.78 29.58 -18.73
C GLY A 285 6.89 28.98 -20.14
N THR A 286 8.11 28.82 -20.66
CA THR A 286 8.37 28.18 -21.97
C THR A 286 7.98 26.70 -22.00
N PHE A 287 7.87 26.03 -20.85
CA PHE A 287 7.49 24.61 -20.79
C PHE A 287 6.05 24.36 -21.24
N VAL A 288 5.24 25.41 -21.48
CA VAL A 288 3.96 25.26 -22.20
C VAL A 288 4.12 24.56 -23.55
N GLY A 289 5.30 24.64 -24.18
CA GLY A 289 5.63 23.88 -25.39
C GLY A 289 5.66 22.36 -25.21
N LEU A 290 5.67 21.87 -23.96
CA LEU A 290 5.67 20.44 -23.59
C LEU A 290 4.28 19.91 -23.25
N GLN A 291 3.21 20.67 -23.51
CA GLN A 291 1.83 20.28 -23.18
C GLN A 291 1.37 18.97 -23.84
N SER A 292 2.05 18.50 -24.89
CA SER A 292 1.78 17.23 -25.58
C SER A 292 2.72 16.09 -25.19
N THR A 293 3.66 16.32 -24.25
CA THR A 293 4.59 15.31 -23.77
C THR A 293 3.84 14.29 -22.89
N SER A 294 3.99 13.00 -23.22
CA SER A 294 3.27 11.91 -22.56
C SER A 294 3.61 11.75 -21.08
N TYR A 295 4.87 12.00 -20.72
CA TYR A 295 5.39 11.82 -19.37
C TYR A 295 6.32 12.96 -18.97
N ILE A 296 6.00 13.66 -17.88
CA ILE A 296 6.85 14.69 -17.27
C ILE A 296 7.09 14.34 -15.81
N PHE A 297 8.30 13.95 -15.44
CA PHE A 297 8.69 13.63 -14.08
C PHE A 297 9.68 14.66 -13.54
N LEU A 298 9.21 15.48 -12.61
CA LEU A 298 9.98 16.50 -11.87
C LEU A 298 10.02 16.18 -10.37
N THR A 299 9.62 14.97 -10.00
CA THR A 299 9.51 14.55 -8.60
C THR A 299 10.84 14.67 -7.86
N ASN A 300 10.75 14.95 -6.56
CA ASN A 300 11.89 14.98 -5.64
C ASN A 300 12.97 15.96 -6.10
N ASN A 301 12.59 17.24 -6.10
CA ASN A 301 13.43 18.40 -6.35
C ASN A 301 13.09 19.49 -5.31
N MET A 302 13.59 20.71 -5.51
CA MET A 302 13.32 21.88 -4.68
C MET A 302 12.59 22.99 -5.47
N LEU A 303 11.77 22.62 -6.47
CA LEU A 303 11.02 23.57 -7.29
C LEU A 303 10.00 24.34 -6.46
N GLN A 304 9.78 25.60 -6.82
CA GLN A 304 8.98 26.58 -6.07
C GLN A 304 8.02 27.33 -6.99
N GLY A 305 7.22 28.23 -6.40
CA GLY A 305 6.24 29.05 -7.12
C GLY A 305 4.94 28.29 -7.38
N SER A 306 4.25 28.67 -8.46
CA SER A 306 2.98 28.04 -8.85
C SER A 306 3.22 26.92 -9.85
N ILE A 307 2.48 25.81 -9.71
CA ILE A 307 2.42 24.77 -10.72
C ILE A 307 1.63 25.33 -11.93
N PRO A 308 2.18 25.32 -13.15
CA PRO A 308 1.48 25.82 -14.33
C PRO A 308 0.14 25.10 -14.57
N HIS A 309 -0.90 25.86 -14.96
CA HIS A 309 -2.24 25.31 -15.17
C HIS A 309 -2.30 24.22 -16.24
N TRP A 310 -1.48 24.31 -17.28
CA TRP A 310 -1.40 23.28 -18.33
C TRP A 310 -0.89 21.93 -17.81
N ILE A 311 -0.10 21.90 -16.72
CA ILE A 311 0.27 20.65 -16.04
C ILE A 311 -0.94 20.11 -15.28
N LEU A 312 -1.56 20.93 -14.43
CA LEU A 312 -2.70 20.54 -13.58
C LEU A 312 -3.95 20.12 -14.37
N SER A 313 -4.06 20.54 -15.63
CA SER A 313 -5.15 20.19 -16.55
C SER A 313 -4.74 19.18 -17.62
N SER A 314 -3.50 18.67 -17.56
CA SER A 314 -2.96 17.76 -18.57
C SER A 314 -3.72 16.44 -18.60
N LYS A 315 -3.91 15.92 -19.81
CA LYS A 315 -4.38 14.55 -20.03
C LYS A 315 -3.24 13.54 -19.98
N TYR A 316 -1.99 14.01 -19.99
CA TYR A 316 -0.78 13.21 -19.93
C TYR A 316 -0.26 13.11 -18.49
N ASN A 317 0.68 12.19 -18.26
CA ASN A 317 1.17 11.92 -16.91
C ASN A 317 2.20 12.97 -16.50
N SER A 318 2.02 13.56 -15.33
CA SER A 318 2.98 14.49 -14.77
C SER A 318 3.20 14.22 -13.29
N ASP A 319 4.44 14.07 -12.87
CA ASP A 319 4.79 13.92 -11.46
C ASP A 319 5.59 15.13 -11.00
N VAL A 320 4.99 15.93 -10.12
CA VAL A 320 5.63 17.09 -9.50
C VAL A 320 5.72 16.94 -7.98
N SER A 321 5.54 15.71 -7.48
CA SER A 321 5.60 15.36 -6.07
C SER A 321 6.96 15.72 -5.43
N TYR A 322 6.98 15.85 -4.11
CA TYR A 322 8.21 16.10 -3.32
C TYR A 322 8.98 17.36 -3.75
N ASN A 323 8.26 18.44 -4.02
CA ASN A 323 8.79 19.78 -4.32
C ASN A 323 8.36 20.80 -3.23
N ASN A 324 8.56 22.10 -3.48
CA ASN A 324 8.33 23.20 -2.53
C ASN A 324 7.43 24.30 -3.14
N PHE A 325 6.36 23.94 -3.84
CA PHE A 325 5.43 24.90 -4.44
C PHE A 325 4.65 25.70 -3.38
N THR A 326 4.20 26.90 -3.76
CA THR A 326 3.56 27.90 -2.88
C THR A 326 2.32 28.57 -3.45
N GLY A 327 1.91 28.24 -4.69
CA GLY A 327 0.80 28.92 -5.38
C GLY A 327 -0.59 28.75 -4.73
N THR A 328 -1.41 29.81 -4.78
CA THR A 328 -2.78 29.85 -4.24
C THR A 328 -3.85 30.02 -5.33
N PRO A 329 -5.00 29.31 -5.27
CA PRO A 329 -5.31 28.26 -4.31
C PRO A 329 -4.49 26.99 -4.59
N ALA A 330 -4.11 26.27 -3.54
CA ALA A 330 -3.50 24.96 -3.69
C ALA A 330 -4.55 23.96 -4.25
N PRO A 331 -4.11 22.92 -4.97
CA PRO A 331 -4.98 21.82 -5.37
C PRO A 331 -5.73 21.22 -4.17
N PRO A 332 -6.97 20.76 -4.36
CA PRO A 332 -7.76 20.20 -3.26
C PRO A 332 -7.29 18.79 -2.83
N ASP A 333 -6.57 18.07 -3.68
CA ASP A 333 -6.12 16.69 -3.47
C ASP A 333 -4.71 16.47 -4.05
N CYS A 334 -4.08 15.35 -3.69
CA CYS A 334 -2.72 14.98 -4.09
C CYS A 334 -2.65 14.19 -5.38
N GLN A 335 -3.81 13.84 -5.93
CA GLN A 335 -3.94 13.38 -7.29
C GLN A 335 -4.94 14.28 -8.00
N GLN A 336 -4.51 14.92 -9.09
CA GLN A 336 -5.40 15.70 -9.95
C GLN A 336 -5.31 15.18 -11.38
N GLY A 337 -6.33 14.45 -11.85
CA GLY A 337 -6.27 13.79 -13.15
C GLY A 337 -5.10 12.80 -13.21
N ASN A 338 -4.16 13.06 -14.11
CA ASN A 338 -2.91 12.30 -14.30
C ASN A 338 -1.69 12.98 -13.67
N VAL A 339 -1.92 13.89 -12.72
CA VAL A 339 -0.87 14.63 -12.01
C VAL A 339 -0.71 14.15 -10.59
N ASN A 340 0.48 13.66 -10.26
CA ASN A 340 0.89 13.34 -8.89
C ASN A 340 1.43 14.60 -8.20
N LEU A 341 0.80 14.98 -7.09
CA LEU A 341 1.05 16.20 -6.32
C LEU A 341 1.49 15.87 -4.88
N MET A 342 1.76 14.60 -4.57
CA MET A 342 2.15 14.16 -3.24
C MET A 342 3.32 14.97 -2.67
N SER A 343 3.19 15.49 -1.44
CA SER A 343 4.20 16.31 -0.76
C SER A 343 4.84 17.42 -1.63
N SER A 344 4.07 18.03 -2.53
CA SER A 344 4.56 19.01 -3.50
C SER A 344 4.63 20.46 -2.97
N TYR A 345 4.01 20.76 -1.83
CA TYR A 345 3.89 22.11 -1.27
C TYR A 345 4.78 22.33 -0.04
N SER A 346 5.30 23.55 0.11
CA SER A 346 6.16 23.93 1.25
C SER A 346 5.39 24.37 2.50
N SER A 347 4.07 24.58 2.41
CA SER A 347 3.29 25.28 3.42
C SER A 347 2.99 24.43 4.67
N THR A 348 3.12 25.03 5.85
CA THR A 348 2.56 24.53 7.12
C THR A 348 1.13 25.03 7.36
N ASP A 349 0.50 25.63 6.35
CA ASP A 349 -0.88 26.07 6.44
C ASP A 349 -1.80 24.84 6.53
N ASN A 350 -2.49 24.70 7.66
CA ASN A 350 -3.46 23.63 7.88
C ASN A 350 -4.68 23.72 6.95
N SER A 351 -4.81 24.78 6.15
CA SER A 351 -5.86 24.94 5.14
C SER A 351 -5.66 24.05 3.91
N ILE A 352 -4.43 23.59 3.63
CA ILE A 352 -4.14 22.73 2.46
C ILE A 352 -4.17 21.25 2.82
N SER A 353 -4.52 20.41 1.84
CA SER A 353 -4.63 18.97 2.04
C SER A 353 -3.32 18.39 2.63
N PRO A 354 -3.39 17.53 3.68
CA PRO A 354 -2.20 17.06 4.39
C PRO A 354 -1.23 16.30 3.51
N CYS A 355 -1.72 15.58 2.51
CA CYS A 355 -0.86 14.85 1.58
C CYS A 355 -0.03 15.79 0.70
N LEU A 356 -0.40 17.07 0.52
CA LEU A 356 0.39 18.04 -0.25
C LEU A 356 1.58 18.55 0.57
N GLN A 357 1.49 18.46 1.89
CA GLN A 357 2.52 18.93 2.80
C GLN A 357 3.67 17.91 2.88
N ARG A 358 4.86 18.40 3.20
CA ARG A 358 6.03 17.55 3.48
C ARG A 358 5.74 16.62 4.66
N ASN A 359 6.25 15.39 4.60
CA ASN A 359 6.10 14.34 5.63
C ASN A 359 4.66 13.84 5.86
N PHE A 360 3.69 14.25 5.02
CA PHE A 360 2.30 13.84 5.09
C PHE A 360 1.74 13.88 6.53
N PRO A 361 1.65 15.07 7.16
CA PRO A 361 1.26 15.21 8.55
C PRO A 361 -0.12 14.62 8.81
N CYS A 362 -0.28 13.97 9.96
CA CYS A 362 -1.57 13.46 10.40
C CYS A 362 -2.45 14.60 10.94
N SER A 363 -3.61 14.85 10.32
CA SER A 363 -4.55 15.89 10.77
C SER A 363 -5.36 15.54 12.02
N LYS A 364 -5.30 14.28 12.46
CA LYS A 364 -6.06 13.76 13.60
C LYS A 364 -5.10 13.27 14.68
N LYS A 365 -5.60 13.05 15.89
CA LYS A 365 -4.80 12.36 16.91
C LYS A 365 -4.41 10.98 16.38
N PRO A 366 -3.12 10.61 16.34
CA PRO A 366 -2.70 9.30 15.87
C PRO A 366 -3.37 8.19 16.68
N ARG A 367 -3.98 7.23 15.99
CA ARG A 367 -4.69 6.09 16.60
C ARG A 367 -4.24 4.77 16.01
N ASN A 368 -3.77 4.77 14.77
CA ASN A 368 -3.30 3.58 14.09
C ASN A 368 -2.01 3.10 14.77
N TYR A 369 -1.84 1.79 14.85
CA TYR A 369 -0.64 1.20 15.46
C TYR A 369 -0.21 -0.09 14.77
N LYS A 370 -0.91 -0.50 13.71
CA LYS A 370 -0.53 -1.61 12.85
C LYS A 370 -1.08 -1.37 11.46
N LEU A 371 -0.44 -1.95 10.46
CA LEU A 371 -0.81 -1.82 9.05
C LEU A 371 -0.41 -3.09 8.31
N PHE A 372 -1.28 -3.58 7.43
CA PHE A 372 -1.03 -4.74 6.59
C PHE A 372 -1.55 -4.43 5.18
N ILE A 373 -0.67 -4.49 4.16
CA ILE A 373 -0.97 -4.09 2.78
C ILE A 373 -0.65 -5.26 1.86
N ASN A 374 -1.61 -5.70 1.04
CA ASN A 374 -1.36 -6.69 -0.01
C ASN A 374 -0.95 -5.95 -1.31
N CYS A 375 0.33 -5.62 -1.44
CA CYS A 375 0.84 -4.73 -2.48
C CYS A 375 0.56 -5.29 -3.90
N GLY A 376 -0.21 -4.55 -4.70
CA GLY A 376 -0.62 -5.00 -6.04
C GLY A 376 -1.74 -6.06 -6.04
N GLY A 377 -2.27 -6.45 -4.88
CA GLY A 377 -3.24 -7.54 -4.73
C GLY A 377 -4.53 -7.11 -4.07
N SER A 378 -5.54 -7.98 -4.15
CA SER A 378 -6.83 -7.75 -3.51
C SER A 378 -6.77 -7.99 -2.00
N LYS A 379 -7.72 -7.42 -1.25
CA LYS A 379 -7.87 -7.70 0.20
C LYS A 379 -7.81 -9.20 0.51
N VAL A 380 -7.00 -9.60 1.50
CA VAL A 380 -6.79 -11.02 1.86
C VAL A 380 -6.45 -11.20 3.33
N THR A 381 -6.87 -12.32 3.93
CA THR A 381 -6.51 -12.68 5.31
C THR A 381 -5.40 -13.71 5.32
N SER A 382 -4.32 -13.43 6.03
CA SER A 382 -3.16 -14.32 6.14
C SER A 382 -2.54 -14.24 7.54
N ASN A 383 -2.25 -15.39 8.17
CA ASN A 383 -1.78 -15.50 9.56
C ASN A 383 -2.58 -14.63 10.55
N ASP A 384 -3.92 -14.76 10.55
CA ASP A 384 -4.84 -14.01 11.41
C ASP A 384 -4.81 -12.47 11.25
N ASN A 385 -4.09 -11.95 10.25
CA ASN A 385 -4.07 -10.54 9.90
C ASN A 385 -4.76 -10.32 8.56
N GLU A 386 -5.56 -9.26 8.49
CA GLU A 386 -6.24 -8.84 7.27
C GLU A 386 -5.38 -7.81 6.54
N TYR A 387 -4.87 -8.16 5.36
CA TYR A 387 -4.12 -7.29 4.48
C TYR A 387 -5.08 -6.51 3.58
N GLU A 388 -4.94 -5.19 3.59
CA GLU A 388 -5.79 -4.29 2.82
C GLU A 388 -5.48 -4.33 1.31
N ASP A 389 -6.47 -3.95 0.51
CA ASP A 389 -6.44 -3.96 -0.96
C ASP A 389 -5.50 -2.91 -1.55
N ASP A 390 -4.57 -3.32 -2.39
CA ASP A 390 -3.77 -2.45 -3.26
C ASP A 390 -3.85 -2.96 -4.71
N SER A 391 -5.04 -3.35 -5.16
CA SER A 391 -5.26 -3.93 -6.50
C SER A 391 -5.44 -2.87 -7.59
N SER A 392 -5.55 -1.59 -7.22
CA SER A 392 -5.67 -0.50 -8.19
C SER A 392 -4.43 -0.45 -9.10
N PRO A 393 -4.58 -0.34 -10.43
CA PRO A 393 -3.44 -0.14 -11.31
C PRO A 393 -2.88 1.26 -11.07
N LEU A 394 -1.83 1.36 -10.24
CA LEU A 394 -1.06 2.59 -10.08
C LEU A 394 -0.42 2.91 -11.44
N GLY A 395 -0.58 4.15 -11.91
CA GLY A 395 -0.02 4.58 -13.20
C GLY A 395 1.40 5.12 -13.08
N ALA A 396 1.86 5.78 -14.15
CA ALA A 396 3.21 6.34 -14.24
C ALA A 396 3.46 7.53 -13.29
N ALA A 397 2.41 8.27 -12.93
CA ALA A 397 2.46 9.39 -11.99
C ALA A 397 1.20 9.35 -11.13
N ARG A 398 1.21 8.52 -10.07
CA ARG A 398 0.00 8.23 -9.31
C ARG A 398 0.19 8.32 -7.81
N TYR A 399 -0.69 9.05 -7.15
CA TYR A 399 -0.98 8.96 -5.73
C TYR A 399 -2.29 8.18 -5.52
N ALA A 400 -2.30 7.30 -4.51
CA ALA A 400 -3.49 6.60 -4.06
C ALA A 400 -3.52 6.54 -2.53
N ILE A 401 -4.72 6.58 -1.96
CA ILE A 401 -4.95 6.43 -0.52
C ILE A 401 -5.92 5.26 -0.29
N SER A 402 -5.69 4.48 0.77
CA SER A 402 -6.55 3.35 1.11
C SER A 402 -7.95 3.80 1.51
N GLU A 403 -8.94 2.93 1.35
CA GLU A 403 -10.33 3.20 1.77
C GLU A 403 -10.42 3.51 3.27
N SER A 404 -9.63 2.79 4.08
CA SER A 404 -9.52 2.97 5.52
C SER A 404 -8.78 4.26 5.91
N LYS A 405 -8.07 4.89 4.95
CA LYS A 405 -7.20 6.07 5.13
C LYS A 405 -6.08 5.83 6.16
N THR A 406 -5.68 4.57 6.34
CA THR A 406 -4.57 4.16 7.22
C THR A 406 -3.23 4.12 6.50
N TRP A 407 -3.24 4.05 5.17
CA TRP A 407 -2.04 4.06 4.35
C TRP A 407 -2.28 4.71 2.98
N ALA A 408 -1.20 5.08 2.32
CA ALA A 408 -1.20 5.63 0.96
C ALA A 408 0.01 5.14 0.16
N SER A 409 -0.03 5.31 -1.15
CA SER A 409 1.08 5.01 -2.05
C SER A 409 1.29 6.14 -3.07
N SER A 410 2.53 6.28 -3.54
CA SER A 410 2.90 7.20 -4.61
C SER A 410 3.87 6.50 -5.56
N SER A 411 3.59 6.51 -6.86
CA SER A 411 4.40 5.89 -7.90
C SER A 411 4.85 6.90 -8.94
N THR A 412 6.10 6.72 -9.38
CA THR A 412 6.73 7.50 -10.44
C THR A 412 7.35 6.58 -11.49
N GLY A 413 7.25 7.01 -12.74
CA GLY A 413 8.03 6.52 -13.86
C GLY A 413 7.22 5.74 -14.89
N SER A 414 7.77 5.63 -16.10
CA SER A 414 7.24 4.80 -17.18
C SER A 414 8.31 3.81 -17.64
N PHE A 415 7.90 2.64 -18.15
CA PHE A 415 8.85 1.70 -18.73
C PHE A 415 9.36 2.22 -20.08
N MET A 416 10.67 2.31 -20.24
CA MET A 416 11.39 2.80 -21.43
C MET A 416 11.14 2.02 -22.72
N ASP A 417 10.65 0.78 -22.61
CA ASP A 417 10.50 -0.14 -23.73
C ASP A 417 9.05 -0.17 -24.24
N TYR A 418 8.58 0.99 -24.71
CA TYR A 418 7.21 1.25 -25.14
C TYR A 418 6.81 0.38 -26.35
N HIS A 419 5.85 -0.55 -26.21
CA HIS A 419 5.01 -1.13 -27.28
C HIS A 419 3.86 -2.05 -26.81
N ASN A 420 3.72 -2.40 -25.51
CA ASN A 420 2.66 -3.27 -24.97
C ASN A 420 2.01 -2.70 -23.70
N GLU A 421 0.86 -3.28 -23.30
CA GLU A 421 0.12 -2.94 -22.08
C GLU A 421 1.05 -2.79 -20.86
N VAL A 422 1.07 -1.59 -20.29
CA VAL A 422 1.90 -1.26 -19.13
C VAL A 422 1.18 -1.75 -17.89
N ASN A 423 1.73 -2.79 -17.25
CA ASN A 423 1.19 -3.32 -16.00
C ASN A 423 2.11 -2.96 -14.83
N TYR A 424 1.55 -2.23 -13.87
CA TYR A 424 2.21 -1.89 -12.60
C TYR A 424 1.86 -2.90 -11.49
N ILE A 425 1.21 -4.00 -11.86
CA ILE A 425 0.95 -5.17 -11.03
C ILE A 425 1.59 -6.36 -11.72
N ALA A 426 2.57 -6.96 -11.06
CA ALA A 426 3.09 -8.25 -11.48
C ALA A 426 2.09 -9.34 -11.10
N THR A 427 1.83 -10.24 -12.03
CA THR A 427 1.09 -11.47 -11.78
C THR A 427 2.05 -12.64 -11.81
N ASN A 428 1.87 -13.56 -10.87
CA ASN A 428 2.74 -14.71 -10.73
C ASN A 428 2.73 -15.63 -11.97
N VAL A 429 3.92 -15.99 -12.44
CA VAL A 429 4.15 -16.98 -13.52
C VAL A 429 4.83 -18.26 -13.02
N SER A 430 5.24 -18.31 -11.76
CA SER A 430 6.06 -19.36 -11.16
C SER A 430 5.32 -20.14 -10.08
N VAL A 431 5.81 -21.34 -9.75
CA VAL A 431 5.26 -22.13 -8.63
C VAL A 431 5.64 -21.44 -7.33
N LEU A 432 4.64 -21.12 -6.49
CA LEU A 432 4.87 -20.49 -5.19
C LEU A 432 5.25 -21.56 -4.17
N ASN A 433 6.47 -21.51 -3.68
CA ASN A 433 6.97 -22.36 -2.61
C ASN A 433 7.19 -21.52 -1.35
N THR A 434 6.08 -21.14 -0.70
CA THR A 434 6.08 -20.26 0.48
C THR A 434 4.93 -20.60 1.40
N SER A 435 5.09 -20.31 2.69
CA SER A 435 3.94 -20.13 3.58
C SER A 435 3.13 -18.92 3.11
N ASN A 436 1.80 -19.02 3.13
CA ASN A 436 0.86 -17.97 2.75
C ASN A 436 0.97 -17.53 1.27
N PRO A 437 0.81 -18.45 0.31
CA PRO A 437 0.94 -18.16 -1.12
C PRO A 437 0.00 -17.05 -1.60
N GLU A 438 -1.12 -16.82 -0.93
CA GLU A 438 -2.09 -15.78 -1.26
C GLU A 438 -1.50 -14.36 -1.33
N LEU A 439 -0.49 -14.06 -0.50
CA LEU A 439 0.22 -12.76 -0.50
C LEU A 439 1.21 -12.60 -1.65
N TYR A 440 1.55 -13.67 -2.37
CA TYR A 440 2.58 -13.67 -3.41
C TYR A 440 2.03 -14.01 -4.80
N THR A 441 0.70 -14.08 -4.94
CA THR A 441 0.04 -14.29 -6.25
C THR A 441 0.16 -13.07 -7.17
N THR A 442 0.28 -11.89 -6.56
CA THR A 442 0.50 -10.60 -7.22
C THR A 442 1.51 -9.79 -6.43
N ALA A 443 2.12 -8.80 -7.07
CA ALA A 443 3.03 -7.87 -6.42
C ALA A 443 2.97 -6.52 -7.11
N ARG A 444 3.21 -5.44 -6.36
CA ARG A 444 3.33 -4.10 -6.94
C ARG A 444 4.65 -3.98 -7.69
N LEU A 445 4.58 -3.51 -8.94
CA LEU A 445 5.73 -3.29 -9.84
C LEU A 445 5.77 -1.83 -10.27
N THR A 446 6.93 -1.18 -10.21
CA THR A 446 7.11 0.18 -10.75
C THR A 446 8.44 0.30 -11.50
N PRO A 447 8.53 1.15 -12.54
CA PRO A 447 9.75 1.27 -13.33
C PRO A 447 10.81 2.18 -12.70
N VAL A 448 10.45 3.12 -11.81
CA VAL A 448 11.41 4.08 -11.24
C VAL A 448 11.33 4.15 -9.72
N SER A 449 10.21 4.60 -9.16
CA SER A 449 10.06 4.73 -7.71
C SER A 449 8.65 4.41 -7.25
N LEU A 450 8.57 3.84 -6.04
CA LEU A 450 7.35 3.49 -5.35
C LEU A 450 7.52 3.82 -3.87
N LYS A 451 6.65 4.68 -3.36
CA LYS A 451 6.58 5.01 -1.94
C LYS A 451 5.29 4.49 -1.33
N TYR A 452 5.39 3.86 -0.17
CA TYR A 452 4.26 3.56 0.70
C TYR A 452 4.34 4.38 1.99
N TYR A 453 3.17 4.75 2.47
CA TYR A 453 2.99 5.55 3.67
C TYR A 453 2.10 4.83 4.67
N GLY A 454 2.59 4.66 5.90
CA GLY A 454 1.73 4.37 7.05
C GLY A 454 1.27 5.67 7.69
N LEU A 455 -0.04 5.91 7.73
CA LEU A 455 -0.62 7.19 8.12
C LEU A 455 -1.16 7.18 9.55
N CYS A 456 -0.99 8.30 10.26
CA CYS A 456 -1.56 8.53 11.59
C CYS A 456 -1.21 7.43 12.61
N LEU A 457 0.02 6.90 12.51
CA LEU A 457 0.60 5.93 13.42
C LEU A 457 0.99 6.59 14.74
N GLN A 458 0.70 5.93 15.85
CA GLN A 458 1.13 6.36 17.19
C GLN A 458 2.65 6.53 17.23
N LYS A 459 3.13 7.51 17.99
CA LYS A 459 4.56 7.72 18.15
C LYS A 459 5.21 6.52 18.82
N GLY A 460 6.25 5.96 18.20
CA GLY A 460 6.98 4.84 18.74
C GLY A 460 7.80 4.11 17.68
N ASP A 461 8.45 3.03 18.10
CA ASP A 461 9.24 2.19 17.22
C ASP A 461 8.38 1.03 16.69
N TYR A 462 8.53 0.75 15.40
CA TYR A 462 7.76 -0.27 14.70
C TYR A 462 8.69 -1.30 14.06
N ASN A 463 8.23 -2.55 14.04
CA ASN A 463 8.75 -3.55 13.12
C ASN A 463 8.06 -3.37 11.76
N VAL A 464 8.86 -3.04 10.75
CA VAL A 464 8.45 -2.91 9.36
C VAL A 464 8.97 -4.13 8.61
N SER A 465 8.06 -5.05 8.30
CA SER A 465 8.33 -6.28 7.55
C SER A 465 7.90 -6.10 6.10
N LEU A 466 8.88 -6.21 5.20
CA LEU A 466 8.67 -6.12 3.75
C LEU A 466 8.71 -7.54 3.17
N HIS A 467 7.64 -7.91 2.46
CA HIS A 467 7.47 -9.23 1.88
C HIS A 467 7.78 -9.18 0.39
N PHE A 468 8.64 -10.10 -0.05
CA PHE A 468 9.09 -10.17 -1.44
C PHE A 468 9.01 -11.61 -1.96
N ALA A 469 8.66 -11.75 -3.23
CA ALA A 469 8.93 -12.94 -4.03
C ALA A 469 9.18 -12.50 -5.47
N GLU A 470 10.16 -13.09 -6.14
CA GLU A 470 10.31 -12.89 -7.58
C GLU A 470 9.32 -13.81 -8.29
N ILE A 471 8.28 -13.20 -8.86
CA ILE A 471 7.13 -13.91 -9.43
C ILE A 471 6.98 -13.66 -10.93
N MET A 472 7.88 -12.89 -11.54
CA MET A 472 7.91 -12.61 -12.97
C MET A 472 8.96 -13.43 -13.72
N PHE A 473 9.94 -14.01 -13.00
CA PHE A 473 10.96 -14.90 -13.54
C PHE A 473 10.68 -16.35 -13.16
N THR A 474 11.12 -17.29 -13.98
CA THR A 474 10.93 -18.75 -13.79
C THR A 474 12.14 -19.38 -13.09
N ASP A 475 11.96 -20.56 -12.48
CA ASP A 475 13.04 -21.40 -11.91
C ASP A 475 13.29 -22.64 -12.79
N ASP A 476 13.55 -22.42 -14.08
CA ASP A 476 13.76 -23.47 -15.07
C ASP A 476 15.00 -23.20 -15.94
N ASP A 477 15.42 -24.18 -16.76
CA ASP A 477 16.57 -24.06 -17.65
C ASP A 477 16.24 -23.32 -18.97
N THR A 478 15.42 -22.26 -18.89
CA THR A 478 15.01 -21.44 -20.03
C THR A 478 15.68 -20.08 -20.02
N PHE A 479 15.58 -19.30 -21.10
CA PHE A 479 16.09 -17.91 -21.03
C PHE A 479 15.28 -17.05 -20.06
N SER A 480 14.05 -17.45 -19.70
CA SER A 480 13.17 -16.67 -18.82
C SER A 480 13.65 -16.63 -17.38
N SER A 481 14.44 -17.62 -16.96
CA SER A 481 15.05 -17.68 -15.62
C SER A 481 16.31 -16.82 -15.49
N LEU A 482 16.81 -16.27 -16.60
CA LEU A 482 18.05 -15.48 -16.61
C LEU A 482 17.85 -14.02 -16.18
N GLY A 483 16.59 -13.60 -15.97
CA GLY A 483 16.26 -12.26 -15.51
C GLY A 483 16.94 -11.93 -14.17
N ARG A 484 17.40 -10.69 -14.03
CA ARG A 484 17.95 -10.16 -12.77
C ARG A 484 17.26 -8.87 -12.42
N ARG A 485 16.79 -8.76 -11.19
CA ARG A 485 16.15 -7.56 -10.64
C ARG A 485 17.01 -7.03 -9.52
N LEU A 486 17.36 -5.75 -9.59
CA LEU A 486 18.07 -5.05 -8.53
C LEU A 486 17.38 -3.72 -8.26
N PHE A 487 17.10 -3.40 -7.01
CA PHE A 487 16.56 -2.10 -6.60
C PHE A 487 16.97 -1.76 -5.17
N ASP A 488 16.88 -0.49 -4.81
CA ASP A 488 17.15 -0.03 -3.46
C ASP A 488 15.85 0.07 -2.65
N VAL A 489 15.96 -0.09 -1.32
CA VAL A 489 14.86 0.14 -0.38
C VAL A 489 15.33 1.05 0.74
N SER A 490 14.54 2.06 1.03
CA SER A 490 14.75 2.99 2.15
C SER A 490 13.53 3.03 3.05
N ILE A 491 13.75 3.18 4.36
CA ILE A 491 12.69 3.37 5.36
C ILE A 491 13.05 4.63 6.14
N GLN A 492 12.10 5.57 6.27
CA GLN A 492 12.34 6.90 6.86
C GLN A 492 13.60 7.58 6.28
N SER A 493 13.72 7.55 4.94
CA SER A 493 14.86 8.10 4.19
C SER A 493 16.22 7.44 4.44
N GLN A 494 16.31 6.39 5.26
CA GLN A 494 17.52 5.60 5.45
C GLN A 494 17.52 4.41 4.51
N LYS A 495 18.54 4.27 3.66
CA LYS A 495 18.71 3.12 2.78
C LYS A 495 19.01 1.86 3.60
N VAL A 496 18.06 0.92 3.63
CA VAL A 496 18.15 -0.33 4.39
C VAL A 496 18.52 -1.53 3.53
N LEU A 497 18.24 -1.46 2.23
CA LEU A 497 18.69 -2.45 1.23
C LEU A 497 19.27 -1.71 0.02
N HIS A 498 20.41 -2.18 -0.46
CA HIS A 498 21.09 -1.63 -1.63
C HIS A 498 21.30 -2.72 -2.68
N ASP A 499 20.99 -2.41 -3.95
CA ASP A 499 21.07 -3.35 -5.07
C ASP A 499 20.41 -4.71 -4.72
N PHE A 500 19.24 -4.65 -4.09
CA PHE A 500 18.53 -5.82 -3.55
C PHE A 500 18.05 -6.74 -4.66
N ASP A 501 18.48 -7.98 -4.60
CA ASP A 501 18.11 -9.06 -5.51
C ASP A 501 17.27 -10.10 -4.76
N ILE A 502 15.98 -10.17 -5.11
CA ILE A 502 15.02 -11.06 -4.45
C ILE A 502 15.40 -12.53 -4.68
N VAL A 503 15.80 -12.91 -5.89
CA VAL A 503 16.11 -14.30 -6.24
C VAL A 503 17.32 -14.79 -5.46
N LYS A 504 18.35 -13.95 -5.38
CA LYS A 504 19.56 -14.25 -4.62
C LYS A 504 19.27 -14.44 -3.13
N GLU A 505 18.46 -13.56 -2.55
CA GLU A 505 18.15 -13.58 -1.12
C GLU A 505 17.15 -14.68 -0.74
N ALA A 506 16.24 -15.03 -1.64
CA ALA A 506 15.28 -16.13 -1.49
C ALA A 506 15.83 -17.50 -1.90
N ASN A 507 17.03 -17.53 -2.50
CA ASN A 507 17.63 -18.71 -3.09
C ASN A 507 16.70 -19.39 -4.13
N GLY A 508 16.12 -18.59 -5.03
CA GLY A 508 15.25 -19.05 -6.13
C GLY A 508 14.05 -18.13 -6.39
N THR A 509 13.33 -18.39 -7.49
CA THR A 509 12.09 -17.66 -7.82
C THR A 509 10.88 -18.29 -7.12
N GLY A 510 9.76 -17.58 -7.01
CA GLY A 510 8.52 -18.07 -6.38
C GLY A 510 8.62 -18.37 -4.87
N LYS A 511 9.75 -18.04 -4.23
CA LYS A 511 9.99 -18.23 -2.79
C LYS A 511 9.76 -16.90 -2.07
N GLY A 512 8.86 -16.91 -1.10
CA GLY A 512 8.57 -15.75 -0.26
C GLY A 512 9.69 -15.51 0.77
N ILE A 513 10.17 -14.28 0.85
CA ILE A 513 11.09 -13.82 1.89
C ILE A 513 10.55 -12.57 2.58
N ILE A 514 10.91 -12.43 3.86
CA ILE A 514 10.52 -11.29 4.68
C ILE A 514 11.79 -10.61 5.18
N LYS A 515 11.92 -9.31 4.93
CA LYS A 515 12.97 -8.46 5.51
C LYS A 515 12.34 -7.53 6.54
N THR A 516 12.73 -7.70 7.80
CA THR A 516 12.19 -6.92 8.92
C THR A 516 13.21 -5.90 9.40
N PHE A 517 12.76 -4.65 9.54
CA PHE A 517 13.55 -3.53 10.01
C PHE A 517 12.82 -2.84 11.17
N THR A 518 13.56 -2.15 12.02
CA THR A 518 12.97 -1.26 13.04
C THR A 518 13.00 0.18 12.53
N ALA A 519 11.88 0.88 12.64
CA ALA A 519 11.77 2.28 12.26
C ALA A 519 11.08 3.09 13.37
N SER A 520 11.65 4.24 13.71
CA SER A 520 11.00 5.20 14.60
C SER A 520 10.01 6.04 13.81
N VAL A 521 8.78 6.13 14.31
CA VAL A 521 7.67 6.79 13.62
C VAL A 521 7.06 7.85 14.54
N ASP A 522 6.83 9.04 14.00
CA ASP A 522 6.08 10.11 14.64
C ASP A 522 4.96 10.55 13.69
N GLY A 523 3.83 9.83 13.73
CA GLY A 523 2.68 10.08 12.87
C GLY A 523 2.73 9.37 11.52
N THR A 524 3.82 9.48 10.76
CA THR A 524 3.91 8.95 9.39
C THR A 524 5.16 8.08 9.21
N LEU A 525 4.95 6.88 8.68
CA LEU A 525 6.00 5.97 8.22
C LEU A 525 6.16 6.13 6.70
N GLU A 526 7.37 6.33 6.21
CA GLU A 526 7.69 6.28 4.78
C GLU A 526 8.55 5.06 4.45
N ILE A 527 8.16 4.31 3.41
CA ILE A 527 8.93 3.23 2.80
C ILE A 527 9.10 3.61 1.32
N ASP A 528 10.34 3.69 0.83
CA ASP A 528 10.68 4.12 -0.52
C ASP A 528 11.45 2.99 -1.23
N LEU A 529 11.01 2.61 -2.41
CA LEU A 529 11.68 1.67 -3.28
C LEU A 529 12.10 2.37 -4.56
N TYR A 530 13.34 2.18 -5.00
CA TYR A 530 13.93 2.94 -6.09
C TYR A 530 14.75 2.06 -7.04
N TRP A 531 14.60 2.28 -8.34
CA TRP A 531 15.38 1.60 -9.38
C TRP A 531 16.36 2.51 -10.09
N ALA A 532 17.63 2.23 -9.84
CA ALA A 532 18.77 2.96 -10.38
C ALA A 532 19.09 2.64 -11.86
N GLY A 533 18.35 1.76 -12.54
CA GLY A 533 18.70 1.33 -13.90
C GLY A 533 19.56 0.06 -13.97
N LYS A 534 19.61 -0.73 -12.88
CA LYS A 534 20.42 -1.97 -12.79
C LYS A 534 19.59 -3.23 -12.98
N GLY A 535 20.26 -4.30 -13.38
CA GLY A 535 19.62 -5.58 -13.70
C GLY A 535 19.22 -5.69 -15.16
N THR A 536 18.45 -6.71 -15.49
CA THR A 536 18.02 -6.97 -16.87
C THR A 536 16.76 -6.19 -17.20
N THR A 537 16.70 -5.62 -18.40
CA THR A 537 15.52 -4.87 -18.87
C THR A 537 14.75 -5.60 -19.96
N ALA A 538 15.36 -6.59 -20.64
CA ALA A 538 14.76 -7.27 -21.78
C ALA A 538 14.44 -8.77 -21.54
N ILE A 539 14.69 -9.32 -20.34
CA ILE A 539 14.52 -10.74 -20.00
C ILE A 539 13.65 -10.91 -18.74
N PRO A 540 12.61 -11.77 -18.73
CA PRO A 540 12.14 -12.65 -19.82
C PRO A 540 11.44 -11.89 -20.97
N ARG A 541 10.92 -10.70 -20.68
CA ARG A 541 10.32 -9.80 -21.66
C ARG A 541 10.74 -8.37 -21.30
N ARG A 542 10.46 -7.42 -22.19
CA ARG A 542 10.64 -6.00 -21.87
C ARG A 542 9.67 -5.58 -20.76
N SER A 543 10.00 -4.52 -20.02
CA SER A 543 9.16 -3.96 -18.94
C SER A 543 8.97 -4.87 -17.72
N VAL A 544 10.05 -5.54 -17.30
CA VAL A 544 10.05 -6.44 -16.12
C VAL A 544 11.03 -6.00 -15.04
N TYR A 545 11.65 -4.83 -15.17
CA TYR A 545 12.60 -4.27 -14.21
C TYR A 545 11.93 -3.38 -13.17
N GLY A 546 12.72 -2.82 -12.26
CA GLY A 546 12.24 -1.92 -11.21
C GLY A 546 11.81 -2.64 -9.93
N PRO A 547 11.36 -1.88 -8.91
CA PRO A 547 11.04 -2.48 -7.62
C PRO A 547 9.80 -3.38 -7.70
N LEU A 548 9.86 -4.49 -6.98
CA LEU A 548 8.79 -5.48 -6.86
C LEU A 548 8.55 -5.75 -5.38
N ILE A 549 7.32 -5.61 -4.89
CA ILE A 549 6.97 -5.88 -3.48
C ILE A 549 5.60 -6.53 -3.37
N SER A 550 5.51 -7.60 -2.58
CA SER A 550 4.30 -8.44 -2.48
C SER A 550 3.39 -7.99 -1.34
N ALA A 551 3.95 -7.65 -0.18
CA ALA A 551 3.18 -7.15 0.95
C ALA A 551 4.01 -6.32 1.92
N ILE A 552 3.35 -5.52 2.74
CA ILE A 552 3.94 -4.77 3.85
C ILE A 552 3.19 -5.09 5.13
N SER A 553 3.92 -5.40 6.20
CA SER A 553 3.38 -5.58 7.54
C SER A 553 4.10 -4.65 8.51
N VAL A 554 3.34 -3.86 9.26
CA VAL A 554 3.86 -2.93 10.26
C VAL A 554 3.22 -3.24 11.60
N THR A 555 4.03 -3.57 12.60
CA THR A 555 3.57 -3.87 13.96
C THR A 555 4.34 -3.06 14.99
N PRO A 556 3.72 -2.66 16.11
CA PRO A 556 4.38 -1.81 17.09
C PRO A 556 5.33 -2.64 17.96
N ASN A 557 6.51 -2.10 18.28
CA ASN A 557 7.43 -2.64 19.29
C ASN A 557 7.17 -2.08 20.69
N PHE A 558 6.00 -1.46 20.86
CA PHE A 558 5.53 -0.87 22.10
C PHE A 558 4.10 -1.33 22.36
N ASN A 559 3.62 -1.13 23.59
CA ASN A 559 2.21 -1.37 23.90
C ASN A 559 1.39 -0.17 23.40
N PRO A 560 0.60 -0.33 22.32
CA PRO A 560 -0.17 0.78 21.79
C PRO A 560 -1.25 1.19 22.78
N THR A 561 -1.56 2.48 22.83
CA THR A 561 -2.72 2.95 23.57
C THR A 561 -3.96 2.55 22.77
N THR A 562 -4.54 1.38 23.07
CA THR A 562 -5.78 0.95 22.45
C THR A 562 -6.92 1.79 23.02
N SER A 563 -7.53 2.62 22.19
CA SER A 563 -8.84 3.20 22.48
C SER A 563 -9.97 2.23 22.19
N ASP A 564 -9.70 0.92 22.23
CA ASP A 564 -10.76 -0.07 22.27
C ASP A 564 -11.40 0.09 23.64
N GLY A 565 -12.64 0.53 23.64
CA GLY A 565 -13.47 0.66 24.83
C GLY A 565 -13.67 -0.69 25.50
N LYS A 566 -12.65 -1.22 26.18
CA LYS A 566 -12.87 -2.09 27.32
C LYS A 566 -13.58 -1.21 28.34
N ILE A 567 -14.90 -1.34 28.38
CA ILE A 567 -15.75 -0.79 29.42
C ILE A 567 -14.99 -1.05 30.72
N SER A 568 -14.59 0.02 31.42
CA SER A 568 -13.75 -0.14 32.61
C SER A 568 -14.46 -1.10 33.56
N LEU A 569 -13.70 -1.90 34.32
CA LEU A 569 -14.30 -2.81 35.29
C LEU A 569 -15.31 -2.08 36.20
N GLY A 570 -15.05 -0.80 36.50
CA GLY A 570 -15.97 0.08 37.24
C GLY A 570 -17.26 0.43 36.49
N ALA A 571 -17.23 0.57 35.17
CA ALA A 571 -18.44 0.78 34.37
C ALA A 571 -19.28 -0.50 34.20
N ILE A 572 -18.63 -1.68 34.09
CA ILE A 572 -19.33 -2.98 34.12
C ILE A 572 -19.98 -3.20 35.49
N VAL A 573 -19.22 -2.97 36.58
CA VAL A 573 -19.75 -3.04 37.94
C VAL A 573 -20.88 -2.03 38.14
N GLY A 574 -20.76 -0.81 37.61
CA GLY A 574 -21.81 0.21 37.66
C GLY A 574 -23.11 -0.22 36.97
N ILE A 575 -23.03 -0.84 35.78
CA ILE A 575 -24.19 -1.36 35.05
C ILE A 575 -24.83 -2.54 35.83
N VAL A 576 -24.02 -3.47 36.33
CA VAL A 576 -24.53 -4.63 37.08
C VAL A 576 -25.19 -4.19 38.38
N VAL A 577 -24.60 -3.24 39.11
CA VAL A 577 -25.17 -2.70 40.36
C VAL A 577 -26.47 -1.94 40.06
N SER A 578 -26.51 -1.10 39.03
CA SER A 578 -27.73 -0.34 38.68
C SER A 578 -28.87 -1.25 38.23
N VAL A 579 -28.61 -2.30 37.43
CA VAL A 579 -29.60 -3.31 37.06
C VAL A 579 -30.07 -4.10 38.30
N SER A 580 -29.15 -4.47 39.18
CA SER A 580 -29.49 -5.19 40.42
C SER A 580 -30.37 -4.35 41.35
N VAL A 581 -30.10 -3.04 41.46
CA VAL A 581 -30.91 -2.09 42.24
C VAL A 581 -32.28 -1.91 41.59
N LEU A 582 -32.37 -1.81 40.26
CA LEU A 582 -33.65 -1.73 39.53
C LEU A 582 -34.51 -2.99 39.75
N ILE A 583 -33.90 -4.17 39.70
CA ILE A 583 -34.59 -5.44 39.99
C ILE A 583 -35.06 -5.47 41.44
N LEU A 584 -34.23 -5.04 42.39
CA LEU A 584 -34.60 -4.97 43.81
C LEU A 584 -35.76 -3.99 44.03
N LEU A 585 -35.74 -2.82 43.40
CA LEU A 585 -36.82 -1.83 43.47
C LEU A 585 -38.12 -2.37 42.84
N LEU A 586 -38.03 -3.10 41.73
CA LEU A 586 -39.18 -3.78 41.11
C LEU A 586 -39.76 -4.86 42.04
N LEU A 587 -38.91 -5.67 42.66
CA LEU A 587 -39.34 -6.68 43.64
C LEU A 587 -39.98 -6.03 44.88
N LEU A 588 -39.42 -4.94 45.38
CA LEU A 588 -40.00 -4.15 46.47
C LEU A 588 -41.32 -3.50 46.08
N ALA A 589 -41.46 -3.00 44.84
CA ALA A 589 -42.72 -2.46 44.33
C ALA A 589 -43.78 -3.55 44.17
N ILE A 590 -43.41 -4.73 43.67
CA ILE A 590 -44.32 -5.89 43.58
C ILE A 590 -44.74 -6.35 44.99
N LEU A 591 -43.79 -6.42 45.94
CA LEU A 591 -44.08 -6.75 47.34
C LEU A 591 -44.99 -5.69 47.98
N TRP A 592 -44.77 -4.41 47.71
CA TRP A 592 -45.62 -3.32 48.17
C TRP A 592 -47.02 -3.41 47.58
N ILE A 593 -47.17 -3.70 46.28
CA ILE A 593 -48.46 -3.93 45.63
C ILE A 593 -49.16 -5.16 46.23
N TYR A 594 -48.42 -6.24 46.50
CA TYR A 594 -48.94 -7.45 47.13
C TYR A 594 -49.43 -7.19 48.57
N LEU A 595 -48.65 -6.49 49.38
CA LEU A 595 -49.02 -6.09 50.74
C LEU A 595 -50.20 -5.10 50.74
N ARG A 596 -50.25 -4.16 49.79
CA ARG A 596 -51.35 -3.21 49.63
C ARG A 596 -52.65 -3.90 49.22
N ARG A 597 -52.60 -4.93 48.34
CA ARG A 597 -53.75 -5.78 48.00
C ARG A 597 -54.21 -6.65 49.17
N ARG A 598 -53.27 -7.15 49.99
CA ARG A 598 -53.61 -7.91 51.22
C ARG A 598 -54.30 -7.04 52.27
N ASN A 599 -53.88 -5.78 52.44
CA ASN A 599 -54.56 -4.82 53.32
C ASN A 599 -55.93 -4.36 52.78
N SER A 600 -56.08 -4.23 51.45
CA SER A 600 -57.37 -3.87 50.83
C SER A 600 -58.44 -4.96 50.99
N LYS A 601 -58.05 -6.25 51.02
CA LYS A 601 -58.96 -7.37 51.27
C LYS A 601 -59.43 -7.49 52.73
N ARG A 602 -58.71 -6.87 53.67
CA ARG A 602 -59.06 -6.85 55.11
C ARG A 602 -59.99 -5.67 55.48
N SER A 603 -60.07 -4.63 54.64
CA SER A 603 -60.91 -3.45 54.87
C SER A 603 -62.33 -3.55 54.28
N GLU A 604 -62.62 -4.55 53.43
CA GLU A 604 -63.98 -4.73 52.88
C GLU A 604 -64.90 -5.58 53.77
N GLU A 605 -64.38 -6.42 54.67
CA GLU A 605 -65.22 -7.16 55.63
C GLU A 605 -65.72 -6.29 56.81
N PHE A 606 -65.15 -5.09 57.04
CA PHE A 606 -65.54 -4.18 58.14
C PHE A 606 -66.36 -2.94 57.72
N LYS A 607 -66.48 -2.66 56.41
CA LYS A 607 -67.27 -1.52 55.90
C LYS A 607 -68.77 -1.79 55.76
N GLY A 608 -69.22 -3.03 55.97
CA GLY A 608 -70.63 -3.41 55.90
C GLY A 608 -71.48 -3.03 57.12
N LEU A 609 -70.88 -2.57 58.22
CA LEU A 609 -71.56 -2.26 59.49
C LEU A 609 -71.58 -0.75 59.86
N GLU A 610 -71.00 0.13 59.03
CA GLU A 610 -70.81 1.57 59.33
C GLU A 610 -72.03 2.47 59.07
N LEU A 611 -73.21 1.94 58.77
CA LEU A 611 -74.27 2.72 58.10
C LEU A 611 -75.41 3.26 58.98
N GLN A 612 -75.40 3.17 60.33
CA GLN A 612 -76.56 3.64 61.14
C GLN A 612 -76.31 4.29 62.53
N THR A 613 -75.12 4.71 62.94
CA THR A 613 -74.95 5.47 64.21
C THR A 613 -73.90 6.59 64.15
N GLY A 614 -74.08 7.66 64.95
CA GLY A 614 -73.22 8.86 64.93
C GLY A 614 -71.81 8.62 65.48
N HIS A 615 -70.80 9.28 64.89
CA HIS A 615 -69.40 9.11 65.30
C HIS A 615 -68.93 10.29 66.18
N PHE A 616 -68.31 9.98 67.32
CA PHE A 616 -67.69 10.96 68.22
C PHE A 616 -66.18 10.67 68.31
N SER A 617 -65.35 11.71 68.34
CA SER A 617 -63.90 11.57 68.53
C SER A 617 -63.53 11.36 70.01
N LEU A 618 -62.42 10.69 70.32
CA LEU A 618 -61.94 10.51 71.70
C LEU A 618 -61.75 11.86 72.43
N LYS A 619 -61.40 12.90 71.69
CA LYS A 619 -61.27 14.27 72.20
C LYS A 619 -62.61 14.83 72.70
N GLN A 620 -63.71 14.59 71.98
CA GLN A 620 -65.05 15.00 72.41
C GLN A 620 -65.52 14.19 73.63
N ILE A 621 -65.16 12.91 73.71
CA ILE A 621 -65.49 12.07 74.88
C ILE A 621 -64.81 12.58 76.13
N LYS A 622 -63.49 12.78 76.05
CA LYS A 622 -62.71 13.28 77.18
C LYS A 622 -63.19 14.67 77.61
N ALA A 623 -63.63 15.51 76.68
CA ALA A 623 -64.25 16.77 77.06
C ALA A 623 -65.58 16.55 77.81
N ALA A 624 -66.45 15.68 77.30
CA ALA A 624 -67.78 15.45 77.88
C ALA A 624 -67.74 14.77 79.26
N THR A 625 -66.77 13.88 79.51
CA THR A 625 -66.66 13.13 80.78
C THR A 625 -65.67 13.74 81.78
N ILE A 626 -65.11 14.92 81.48
CA ILE A 626 -64.03 15.54 82.25
C ILE A 626 -62.85 14.56 82.39
N ASN A 627 -62.41 14.05 81.24
CA ASN A 627 -61.34 13.07 81.09
C ASN A 627 -61.52 11.81 81.95
N PHE A 628 -62.76 11.30 81.99
CA PHE A 628 -63.16 10.11 82.76
C PHE A 628 -62.92 10.25 84.26
N ASP A 629 -63.28 11.42 84.82
CA ASP A 629 -63.19 11.69 86.26
C ASP A 629 -63.93 10.59 87.06
N PRO A 630 -63.27 9.95 88.04
CA PRO A 630 -63.90 8.96 88.91
C PRO A 630 -65.18 9.46 89.60
N ALA A 631 -65.33 10.76 89.85
CA ALA A 631 -66.54 11.35 90.41
C ALA A 631 -67.76 11.24 89.48
N ASN A 632 -67.54 11.15 88.16
CA ASN A 632 -68.58 11.02 87.14
C ASN A 632 -68.92 9.56 86.82
N LYS A 633 -68.29 8.59 87.49
CA LYS A 633 -68.55 7.17 87.27
C LYS A 633 -69.90 6.79 87.88
N ILE A 634 -70.85 6.41 87.02
CA ILE A 634 -72.21 6.04 87.42
C ILE A 634 -72.40 4.52 87.59
N GLY A 635 -71.44 3.72 87.11
CA GLY A 635 -71.45 2.27 87.31
C GLY A 635 -70.22 1.58 86.72
N GLU A 636 -70.01 0.32 87.08
CA GLU A 636 -69.01 -0.56 86.46
C GLU A 636 -69.50 -2.01 86.52
N GLY A 637 -69.28 -2.76 85.44
CA GLY A 637 -69.54 -4.19 85.37
C GLY A 637 -68.38 -4.94 84.71
N GLY A 638 -68.58 -6.22 84.39
CA GLY A 638 -67.53 -7.08 83.81
C GLY A 638 -66.95 -6.62 82.46
N PHE A 639 -67.56 -5.64 81.81
CA PHE A 639 -67.14 -5.10 80.51
C PHE A 639 -66.53 -3.69 80.60
N GLY A 640 -66.39 -3.12 81.79
CA GLY A 640 -65.73 -1.83 82.02
C GLY A 640 -66.63 -0.77 82.67
N PRO A 641 -66.06 0.40 83.00
CA PRO A 641 -66.75 1.48 83.69
C PRO A 641 -67.67 2.31 82.76
N VAL A 642 -68.74 2.87 83.35
CA VAL A 642 -69.67 3.79 82.70
C VAL A 642 -69.59 5.14 83.41
N TYR A 643 -69.39 6.19 82.62
CA TYR A 643 -69.29 7.58 83.08
C TYR A 643 -70.47 8.39 82.59
N LYS A 644 -70.99 9.28 83.44
CA LYS A 644 -71.86 10.36 83.02
C LYS A 644 -71.03 11.44 82.34
N GLY A 645 -71.50 11.97 81.23
CA GLY A 645 -70.90 13.10 80.53
C GLY A 645 -71.96 14.10 80.09
N VAL A 646 -71.51 15.29 79.72
CA VAL A 646 -72.36 16.34 79.15
C VAL A 646 -71.74 16.83 77.85
N LEU A 647 -72.51 16.79 76.76
CA LEU A 647 -72.06 17.27 75.46
C LEU A 647 -72.01 18.82 75.43
N SER A 648 -71.36 19.38 74.41
CA SER A 648 -71.22 20.83 74.25
C SER A 648 -72.55 21.57 74.05
N ASP A 649 -73.62 20.86 73.68
CA ASP A 649 -74.98 21.38 73.56
C ASP A 649 -75.80 21.28 74.85
N GLY A 650 -75.21 20.74 75.94
CA GLY A 650 -75.86 20.57 77.23
C GLY A 650 -76.56 19.22 77.43
N SER A 651 -76.56 18.33 76.43
CA SER A 651 -77.17 17.00 76.54
C SER A 651 -76.40 16.09 77.50
N GLU A 652 -77.10 15.43 78.43
CA GLU A 652 -76.50 14.43 79.33
C GLU A 652 -76.40 13.07 78.63
N ILE A 653 -75.26 12.39 78.78
CA ILE A 653 -74.97 11.11 78.13
C ILE A 653 -74.28 10.13 79.08
N ALA A 654 -74.44 8.84 78.79
CA ALA A 654 -73.66 7.76 79.40
C ALA A 654 -72.60 7.29 78.41
N VAL A 655 -71.35 7.33 78.84
CA VAL A 655 -70.20 6.84 78.09
C VAL A 655 -69.70 5.57 78.76
N LYS A 656 -69.91 4.42 78.11
CA LYS A 656 -69.36 3.15 78.54
C LYS A 656 -67.99 2.95 77.92
N GLN A 657 -66.96 2.90 78.75
CA GLN A 657 -65.61 2.54 78.35
C GLN A 657 -65.44 1.03 78.45
N LEU A 658 -65.14 0.39 77.33
CA LEU A 658 -64.93 -1.05 77.33
C LEU A 658 -63.48 -1.37 77.69
N SER A 659 -63.30 -2.35 78.58
CA SER A 659 -61.98 -2.76 79.04
C SER A 659 -61.19 -3.45 77.93
N SER A 660 -59.98 -2.95 77.65
CA SER A 660 -59.01 -3.61 76.75
C SER A 660 -58.36 -4.86 77.36
N LYS A 661 -58.72 -5.23 78.61
CA LYS A 661 -58.17 -6.40 79.33
C LYS A 661 -59.04 -7.67 79.22
N SER A 662 -60.13 -7.65 78.45
CA SER A 662 -60.85 -8.89 78.09
C SER A 662 -60.26 -9.45 76.79
N ASN A 663 -59.87 -10.72 76.77
CA ASN A 663 -59.37 -11.41 75.56
C ASN A 663 -60.52 -11.77 74.57
N GLN A 664 -61.59 -10.96 74.57
CA GLN A 664 -62.84 -11.12 73.81
C GLN A 664 -63.22 -9.75 73.19
N GLY A 665 -62.24 -9.06 72.60
CA GLY A 665 -62.25 -7.60 72.42
C GLY A 665 -62.65 -7.04 71.05
N ASN A 666 -63.37 -7.78 70.19
CA ASN A 666 -63.87 -7.22 68.91
C ASN A 666 -65.25 -7.76 68.50
N ARG A 667 -65.51 -9.06 68.68
CA ARG A 667 -66.77 -9.68 68.24
C ARG A 667 -67.92 -9.33 69.18
N GLU A 668 -67.62 -9.21 70.47
CA GLU A 668 -68.54 -8.85 71.55
C GLU A 668 -68.93 -7.37 71.48
N PHE A 669 -67.99 -6.49 71.09
CA PHE A 669 -68.25 -5.08 70.83
C PHE A 669 -69.23 -4.86 69.68
N VAL A 670 -69.02 -5.59 68.57
CA VAL A 670 -69.93 -5.55 67.41
C VAL A 670 -71.31 -6.15 67.75
N ASN A 671 -71.35 -7.22 68.54
CA ASN A 671 -72.62 -7.80 69.02
C ASN A 671 -73.40 -6.84 69.94
N GLU A 672 -72.71 -6.12 70.84
CA GLU A 672 -73.36 -5.16 71.75
C GLU A 672 -73.87 -3.92 71.00
N ILE A 673 -73.12 -3.41 70.01
CA ILE A 673 -73.61 -2.37 69.08
C ILE A 673 -74.85 -2.86 68.35
N GLY A 674 -74.80 -4.05 67.74
CA GLY A 674 -75.90 -4.59 66.95
C GLY A 674 -77.17 -4.85 67.77
N LEU A 675 -77.03 -5.23 69.04
CA LEU A 675 -78.17 -5.52 69.93
C LEU A 675 -78.82 -4.23 70.47
N ILE A 676 -78.04 -3.22 70.86
CA ILE A 676 -78.56 -1.94 71.35
C ILE A 676 -79.08 -1.07 70.20
N SER A 677 -78.47 -1.11 69.01
CA SER A 677 -78.98 -0.38 67.83
C SER A 677 -80.31 -0.93 67.32
N ALA A 678 -80.61 -2.22 67.57
CA ALA A 678 -81.83 -2.88 67.10
C ALA A 678 -83.01 -2.82 68.09
N LEU A 679 -82.79 -2.36 69.33
CA LEU A 679 -83.81 -2.25 70.38
C LEU A 679 -84.32 -0.81 70.49
N GLU A 680 -85.53 -0.53 69.98
CA GLU A 680 -86.22 0.74 70.20
C GLU A 680 -87.41 0.55 71.15
N HIS A 681 -87.27 0.97 72.41
CA HIS A 681 -88.34 0.98 73.40
C HIS A 681 -88.31 2.28 74.24
N PRO A 682 -89.44 2.90 74.59
CA PRO A 682 -89.47 4.20 75.28
C PRO A 682 -88.77 4.23 76.65
N ASN A 683 -88.59 3.06 77.28
CA ASN A 683 -87.99 2.89 78.61
C ASN A 683 -86.60 2.24 78.58
N LEU A 684 -85.95 2.14 77.42
CA LEU A 684 -84.57 1.63 77.27
C LEU A 684 -83.66 2.72 76.72
N VAL A 685 -82.39 2.72 77.15
CA VAL A 685 -81.37 3.67 76.68
C VAL A 685 -81.07 3.47 75.19
N LYS A 686 -81.06 4.56 74.42
CA LYS A 686 -80.80 4.56 72.97
C LYS A 686 -79.31 4.79 72.68
N LEU A 687 -78.74 3.98 71.78
CA LEU A 687 -77.37 4.17 71.30
C LEU A 687 -77.29 5.44 70.44
N TYR A 688 -76.52 6.41 70.91
CA TYR A 688 -76.26 7.68 70.22
C TYR A 688 -75.09 7.57 69.24
N GLY A 689 -74.11 6.72 69.55
CA GLY A 689 -72.90 6.59 68.75
C GLY A 689 -71.87 5.65 69.34
N CYS A 690 -70.75 5.51 68.64
CA CYS A 690 -69.57 4.81 69.13
C CYS A 690 -68.28 5.56 68.73
N CYS A 691 -67.19 5.25 69.42
CA CYS A 691 -65.85 5.73 69.08
C CYS A 691 -64.90 4.54 69.12
N ILE A 692 -64.14 4.37 68.05
CA ILE A 692 -63.13 3.33 67.89
C ILE A 692 -61.84 4.02 67.49
N GLU A 693 -60.90 4.14 68.43
CA GLU A 693 -59.61 4.76 68.15
C GLU A 693 -58.50 3.88 68.75
N GLU A 694 -57.66 3.35 67.86
CA GLU A 694 -56.61 2.36 68.13
C GLU A 694 -57.10 1.08 68.83
N THR A 695 -57.04 1.04 70.16
CA THR A 695 -57.40 -0.10 71.02
C THR A 695 -58.47 0.26 72.06
N ASN A 696 -59.06 1.47 71.97
CA ASN A 696 -60.08 1.94 72.90
C ASN A 696 -61.46 1.95 72.23
N TYR A 697 -62.42 1.33 72.88
CA TYR A 697 -63.78 1.19 72.40
C TYR A 697 -64.76 1.85 73.38
N PHE A 698 -65.55 2.80 72.87
CA PHE A 698 -66.54 3.52 73.67
C PHE A 698 -67.93 3.42 73.04
N LEU A 699 -68.93 3.17 73.88
CA LEU A 699 -70.35 3.21 73.50
C LEU A 699 -71.01 4.42 74.15
N PHE A 700 -71.83 5.12 73.38
CA PHE A 700 -72.52 6.35 73.79
C PHE A 700 -74.01 6.09 73.84
N MET A 701 -74.60 6.28 75.01
CA MET A 701 -76.02 6.06 75.24
C MET A 701 -76.64 7.34 75.80
N ASN A 702 -77.88 7.61 75.42
CA ASN A 702 -78.67 8.62 76.13
C ASN A 702 -78.96 8.16 77.57
N ILE A 703 -79.09 9.08 78.53
CA ILE A 703 -79.51 8.77 79.90
C ILE A 703 -80.95 9.21 80.11
#